data_AF-A0A359EXN2-F1
#
_entry.id   AF-A0A359EXN2-F1
#
_cell.length_a   1.000
_cell.length_b   1.000
_cell.length_c   1.000
_cell.angle_alpha   90.00
_cell.angle_beta   90.00
_cell.angle_gamma   90.00
#
_symmetry.space_group_name_H-M   'P 1'
#
loop_
_entity.id
_entity.type
_entity.pdbx_description
1 polymer ?
#
loop_
_entity_poly.entity_id
_entity_poly.type
_entity_poly.pdbx_seq_one_letter_code
_entity_poly.pdbx_strand_id
1 'polypeptide(L)'
;HVLEALAAQRRRSAAPAVPRDEPAVAEAGSRNLCIGRDELIGEAWLSVSHDRRREAVEIQGAPGIGKSTICRAILDRAESEGWRTVEVPLSDVKTKAEALQAILSSCGTEPLARSSTVIAKVGPEPDASLELEVERISNGAGRTILYLDNMEDPQADADFTRWFVDSVERSEWQILYSTQTTIRSPNVRHLHVGPLGPKSAEELFAMRWGPVSPDESDSLSELVRVTDCHPLSLVLISGQRDRWQTVPEVLAAWTTEVDQFTMHEANYRHRSVEIALRLALDRVIRDRSCMELLALMAHVSDYLPLPIMNRALDAYPSLRGESADPLGTLLHQGLVESAVRKEPCGNQTAYRMLGPLKRTVLDAAGHSTEARAVARLAHAYEQVFEAARDVARDGGANADDLERLAASSIHQAWSLMASALGADPLAARTLMRAMRDHVAYLPGPSQLIFRQLLREDSIVVHGSHSLRGSTSALPSGRAAIPLILCALLNHGGASVLTGLPYSEEINSFMELLRSMGVPSTWSVDHTELQIATPERILVTRLNVDQARRTWSTLLVCAVFPPGDSHWSVPLKGGAREAAAKFTEVARVLRDIAGTQLSFEGDAAHFHRSRGPRDASQHGGRIYTLRFPDEDAAIVGILLAAQFTHETEIRNVPWCYAIGELCFFLSVAGIEVRGLGTSTLVIRGSDKVSGDLRYTCTEDPTDAMSLIVSAIATKSEISISRTPIEYMRCELALLEQMGLGLTYASEYSAANGLARLVDLTVLPVEAESDSLHAVADKIHPMPHGGLAVSVMPLFAVTAVFADGSSLIHNWPGEGWFTQSSVQFLTALNALGASVEWLDPHRILVSGPRQPRGRIIGCPQEAILATSLVVTALGADGDVEIQHLGSLSTELESFLQRLRLLGAQIASA
;
A
#
# COMPACT_ATOMS: atom_id res chain seq x y z
N HIS A 1 -21.15 27.71 22.33
CA HIS A 1 -21.50 26.68 21.34
C HIS A 1 -21.87 25.33 21.94
N VAL A 2 -20.91 24.47 22.34
CA VAL A 2 -21.18 23.03 22.57
C VAL A 2 -22.28 22.75 23.63
N LEU A 3 -22.32 23.49 24.74
CA LEU A 3 -23.35 23.32 25.78
C LEU A 3 -24.64 24.14 25.54
N GLU A 4 -24.66 25.06 24.57
CA GLU A 4 -25.88 25.81 24.20
C GLU A 4 -26.79 24.96 23.30
N ALA A 5 -26.21 24.22 22.35
CA ALA A 5 -26.93 23.28 21.50
C ALA A 5 -27.61 22.15 22.33
N LEU A 6 -26.88 21.60 23.31
CA LEU A 6 -27.39 20.56 24.22
C LEU A 6 -28.57 21.03 25.09
N ALA A 7 -28.71 22.33 25.34
CA ALA A 7 -29.86 22.91 26.04
C ALA A 7 -31.05 23.20 25.11
N ALA A 8 -30.80 23.61 23.86
CA ALA A 8 -31.86 23.86 22.88
C ALA A 8 -32.65 22.58 22.53
N GLN A 9 -31.95 21.43 22.47
CA GLN A 9 -32.54 20.14 22.09
C GLN A 9 -33.49 19.58 23.16
N ARG A 10 -33.19 19.75 24.46
CA ARG A 10 -34.09 19.33 25.56
C ARG A 10 -35.40 20.15 25.63
N ARG A 11 -35.48 21.31 24.98
CA ARG A 11 -36.67 22.20 25.01
C ARG A 11 -37.73 21.87 23.95
N ARG A 12 -37.49 20.96 22.99
CA ARG A 12 -38.42 20.65 21.88
C ARG A 12 -39.26 19.37 22.04
N SER A 13 -39.08 18.59 23.10
CA SER A 13 -39.58 17.20 23.21
C SER A 13 -40.68 16.95 24.26
N ALA A 14 -41.38 17.99 24.73
CA ALA A 14 -42.64 17.86 25.50
C ALA A 14 -43.74 18.74 24.85
N ALA A 15 -44.88 18.12 24.51
CA ALA A 15 -45.89 18.61 23.55
C ALA A 15 -47.08 19.37 24.21
N PRO A 16 -48.19 19.75 23.52
CA PRO A 16 -48.50 19.84 22.07
C PRO A 16 -49.26 21.15 21.63
N ALA A 17 -49.68 21.20 20.35
CA ALA A 17 -50.82 21.96 19.74
C ALA A 17 -50.56 23.19 18.81
N VAL A 18 -51.53 23.41 17.91
CA VAL A 18 -51.60 24.22 16.65
C VAL A 18 -52.61 25.38 16.90
N PRO A 19 -52.52 26.62 16.33
CA PRO A 19 -52.53 26.92 14.87
C PRO A 19 -51.73 28.17 14.35
N ARG A 20 -51.86 28.35 13.04
CA ARG A 20 -51.41 29.43 12.12
C ARG A 20 -51.48 30.87 12.66
N ASP A 21 -50.54 31.73 12.25
CA ASP A 21 -50.70 32.69 11.13
C ASP A 21 -49.38 33.45 10.81
N GLU A 22 -49.25 33.95 9.58
CA GLU A 22 -48.18 34.83 9.04
C GLU A 22 -48.60 36.33 9.12
N PRO A 23 -47.76 37.35 8.81
CA PRO A 23 -46.29 37.40 8.67
C PRO A 23 -45.62 38.66 9.33
N ALA A 24 -44.29 38.81 9.10
CA ALA A 24 -43.47 40.03 9.23
C ALA A 24 -43.10 40.50 10.68
N VAL A 25 -41.95 41.16 10.95
CA VAL A 25 -40.91 41.80 10.11
C VAL A 25 -39.50 41.31 10.56
N ALA A 26 -38.49 41.43 9.69
CA ALA A 26 -37.12 41.00 9.95
C ALA A 26 -36.42 41.70 11.14
N GLU A 27 -35.85 40.90 12.04
CA GLU A 27 -34.57 41.18 12.69
C GLU A 27 -33.58 40.06 12.35
N ALA A 28 -32.35 40.42 12.02
CA ALA A 28 -31.35 39.48 11.50
C ALA A 28 -30.92 38.44 12.54
N GLY A 29 -30.70 37.21 12.08
CA GLY A 29 -30.26 36.09 12.92
C GLY A 29 -28.85 36.30 13.50
N SER A 30 -28.58 35.58 14.60
CA SER A 30 -27.29 35.48 15.29
C SER A 30 -26.60 36.79 15.69
N ARG A 31 -27.12 37.45 16.74
CA ARG A 31 -26.24 38.12 17.70
C ARG A 31 -25.40 37.05 18.43
N ASN A 32 -24.24 36.70 17.87
CA ASN A 32 -23.21 35.97 18.59
C ASN A 32 -22.60 36.89 19.66
N LEU A 33 -23.22 36.93 20.84
CA LEU A 33 -22.75 37.73 21.97
C LEU A 33 -21.37 37.26 22.45
N CYS A 34 -20.33 37.97 22.02
CA CYS A 34 -19.02 37.93 22.66
C CYS A 34 -19.10 38.67 24.00
N ILE A 35 -19.71 38.02 25.01
CA ILE A 35 -20.07 38.59 26.31
C ILE A 35 -18.96 39.51 26.86
N GLY A 36 -19.27 40.81 26.97
CA GLY A 36 -18.38 41.83 27.54
C GLY A 36 -17.20 42.27 26.66
N ARG A 37 -17.24 42.05 25.33
CA ARG A 37 -16.12 42.35 24.42
C ARG A 37 -16.46 43.25 23.23
N ASP A 38 -17.67 43.83 23.21
CA ASP A 38 -18.18 44.62 22.09
C ASP A 38 -17.33 45.88 21.80
N GLU A 39 -16.76 46.52 22.84
CA GLU A 39 -15.87 47.69 22.68
C GLU A 39 -14.58 47.34 21.93
N LEU A 40 -13.97 46.18 22.24
CA LEU A 40 -12.73 45.71 21.60
C LEU A 40 -12.95 45.33 20.13
N ILE A 41 -14.11 44.72 19.82
CA ILE A 41 -14.54 44.46 18.43
C ILE A 41 -14.71 45.79 17.66
N GLY A 42 -15.30 46.82 18.31
CA GLY A 42 -15.46 48.15 17.73
C GLY A 42 -14.13 48.85 17.42
N GLU A 43 -13.17 48.79 18.34
CA GLU A 43 -11.83 49.38 18.15
C GLU A 43 -11.03 48.68 17.04
N ALA A 44 -11.08 47.35 16.98
CA ALA A 44 -10.46 46.57 15.92
C ALA A 44 -11.06 46.93 14.55
N TRP A 45 -12.39 46.96 14.44
CA TRP A 45 -13.09 47.30 13.20
C TRP A 45 -12.74 48.70 12.68
N LEU A 46 -12.73 49.71 13.55
CA LEU A 46 -12.37 51.09 13.17
C LEU A 46 -10.96 51.21 12.60
N SER A 47 -10.04 50.34 13.04
CA SER A 47 -8.64 50.31 12.60
C SER A 47 -8.50 49.72 11.20
N VAL A 48 -9.13 48.57 10.92
CA VAL A 48 -9.06 47.89 9.61
C VAL A 48 -9.90 48.60 8.52
N SER A 49 -10.85 49.45 8.90
CA SER A 49 -11.79 50.10 7.95
C SER A 49 -11.39 51.51 7.49
N HIS A 50 -10.36 52.15 8.07
CA HIS A 50 -10.01 53.54 7.75
C HIS A 50 -8.96 53.70 6.63
N ASP A 51 -9.29 54.49 5.62
CA ASP A 51 -8.60 54.58 4.32
C ASP A 51 -7.33 55.46 4.31
N ARG A 52 -6.87 55.99 5.45
CA ARG A 52 -5.80 57.02 5.50
C ARG A 52 -4.48 56.59 6.11
N ARG A 53 -4.43 55.43 6.79
CA ARG A 53 -3.20 54.71 7.14
C ARG A 53 -3.52 53.22 7.13
N ARG A 54 -2.73 52.44 6.39
CA ARG A 54 -2.87 50.99 6.27
C ARG A 54 -2.02 50.37 7.38
N GLU A 55 -2.62 50.14 8.55
CA GLU A 55 -1.99 49.53 9.72
C GLU A 55 -2.56 48.10 9.88
N ALA A 56 -1.70 47.10 10.06
CA ALA A 56 -2.16 45.74 10.30
C ALA A 56 -2.63 45.57 11.75
N VAL A 57 -3.71 44.81 11.98
CA VAL A 57 -4.30 44.63 13.31
C VAL A 57 -4.03 43.23 13.85
N GLU A 58 -3.36 43.17 14.99
CA GLU A 58 -3.03 41.94 15.72
C GLU A 58 -4.00 41.74 16.89
N ILE A 59 -4.73 40.62 16.90
CA ILE A 59 -5.52 40.20 18.06
C ILE A 59 -4.74 39.16 18.85
N GLN A 60 -4.15 39.59 19.97
CA GLN A 60 -3.25 38.80 20.79
C GLN A 60 -3.95 38.17 22.00
N GLY A 61 -3.53 36.95 22.36
CA GLY A 61 -3.64 36.43 23.72
C GLY A 61 -3.54 34.92 23.84
N ALA A 62 -3.67 34.44 25.08
CA ALA A 62 -3.50 33.03 25.47
C ALA A 62 -4.41 32.03 24.71
N PRO A 63 -4.06 30.73 24.68
CA PRO A 63 -4.93 29.68 24.12
C PRO A 63 -6.35 29.70 24.71
N GLY A 64 -7.34 29.36 23.88
CA GLY A 64 -8.72 29.13 24.35
C GLY A 64 -9.53 30.39 24.72
N ILE A 65 -8.95 31.60 24.69
CA ILE A 65 -9.67 32.83 25.06
C ILE A 65 -10.65 33.34 23.98
N GLY A 66 -10.75 32.70 22.81
CA GLY A 66 -11.69 33.07 21.74
C GLY A 66 -11.20 34.18 20.78
N LYS A 67 -9.91 34.21 20.43
CA LYS A 67 -9.33 35.19 19.49
C LYS A 67 -9.97 35.12 18.10
N SER A 68 -10.01 33.93 17.50
CA SER A 68 -10.59 33.72 16.16
C SER A 68 -12.09 34.02 16.13
N THR A 69 -12.81 33.89 17.25
CA THR A 69 -14.22 34.32 17.38
C THR A 69 -14.37 35.84 17.24
N ILE A 70 -13.44 36.61 17.82
CA ILE A 70 -13.42 38.07 17.70
C ILE A 70 -13.06 38.46 16.26
N CYS A 71 -12.04 37.81 15.67
CA CYS A 71 -11.66 38.04 14.28
C CYS A 71 -12.81 37.75 13.31
N ARG A 72 -13.50 36.61 13.47
CA ARG A 72 -14.64 36.24 12.62
C ARG A 72 -15.80 37.23 12.74
N ALA A 73 -16.12 37.70 13.94
CA ALA A 73 -17.14 38.76 14.12
C ALA A 73 -16.78 40.09 13.40
N ILE A 74 -15.48 40.38 13.20
CA ILE A 74 -15.00 41.53 12.42
C ILE A 74 -15.12 41.26 10.91
N LEU A 75 -14.84 40.04 10.45
CA LEU A 75 -14.97 39.64 9.05
C LEU A 75 -16.42 39.56 8.59
N ASP A 76 -17.30 38.93 9.37
CA ASP A 76 -18.75 38.88 9.14
C ASP A 76 -19.30 40.31 8.95
N ARG A 77 -18.81 41.25 9.76
CA ARG A 77 -19.13 42.68 9.63
C ARG A 77 -18.55 43.29 8.35
N ALA A 78 -17.29 43.01 8.01
CA ALA A 78 -16.65 43.53 6.81
C ALA A 78 -17.38 43.11 5.53
N GLU A 79 -17.77 41.83 5.43
CA GLU A 79 -18.56 41.30 4.31
C GLU A 79 -19.92 42.01 4.22
N SER A 80 -20.57 42.24 5.37
CA SER A 80 -21.85 42.98 5.42
C SER A 80 -21.72 44.45 4.98
N GLU A 81 -20.55 45.08 5.17
CA GLU A 81 -20.22 46.43 4.69
C GLU A 81 -19.59 46.44 3.27
N GLY A 82 -19.58 45.29 2.58
CA GLY A 82 -19.17 45.17 1.17
C GLY A 82 -17.67 45.07 0.92
N TRP A 83 -16.88 44.63 1.91
CA TRP A 83 -15.47 44.30 1.74
C TRP A 83 -15.31 42.86 1.23
N ARG A 84 -14.24 42.60 0.46
CA ARG A 84 -13.81 41.23 0.16
C ARG A 84 -12.97 40.72 1.32
N THR A 85 -13.30 39.56 1.85
CA THR A 85 -12.49 38.83 2.84
C THR A 85 -11.70 37.72 2.14
N VAL A 86 -10.49 37.43 2.64
CA VAL A 86 -9.66 36.29 2.24
C VAL A 86 -9.14 35.64 3.52
N GLU A 87 -9.74 34.54 3.95
CA GLU A 87 -9.31 33.76 5.13
C GLU A 87 -8.24 32.74 4.71
N VAL A 88 -7.07 32.80 5.35
CA VAL A 88 -5.95 31.88 5.14
C VAL A 88 -5.64 31.20 6.48
N PRO A 89 -5.93 29.90 6.64
CA PRO A 89 -5.53 29.15 7.81
C PRO A 89 -4.02 28.86 7.73
N LEU A 90 -3.24 29.37 8.68
CA LEU A 90 -1.79 29.16 8.72
C LEU A 90 -1.35 28.04 9.67
N SER A 91 -2.29 27.19 10.08
CA SER A 91 -1.99 25.94 10.78
C SER A 91 -1.00 25.09 9.98
N ASP A 92 0.09 24.66 10.63
CA ASP A 92 1.17 23.82 10.08
C ASP A 92 2.06 24.43 8.97
N VAL A 93 1.93 25.72 8.65
CA VAL A 93 2.80 26.41 7.68
C VAL A 93 4.18 26.68 8.28
N LYS A 94 5.27 26.30 7.59
CA LYS A 94 6.65 26.34 8.13
C LYS A 94 7.62 27.21 7.32
N THR A 95 7.28 27.58 6.09
CA THR A 95 8.17 28.30 5.16
C THR A 95 7.48 29.47 4.45
N LYS A 96 8.29 30.44 3.97
CA LYS A 96 7.83 31.54 3.11
C LYS A 96 7.05 31.05 1.89
N ALA A 97 7.54 29.99 1.23
CA ALA A 97 6.93 29.42 0.03
C ALA A 97 5.56 28.80 0.31
N GLU A 98 5.39 28.06 1.41
CA GLU A 98 4.11 27.48 1.81
C GLU A 98 3.07 28.57 2.14
N ALA A 99 3.47 29.63 2.86
CA ALA A 99 2.61 30.76 3.17
C ALA A 99 2.14 31.50 1.90
N LEU A 100 3.07 31.81 0.99
CA LEU A 100 2.76 32.41 -0.31
C LEU A 100 1.80 31.53 -1.13
N GLN A 101 2.04 30.22 -1.16
CA GLN A 101 1.18 29.28 -1.89
C GLN A 101 -0.22 29.16 -1.27
N ALA A 102 -0.35 29.23 0.06
CA ALA A 102 -1.64 29.25 0.75
C ALA A 102 -2.43 30.53 0.43
N ILE A 103 -1.77 31.70 0.41
CA ILE A 103 -2.37 32.98 0.02
C ILE A 103 -2.84 32.93 -1.45
N LEU A 104 -1.97 32.52 -2.39
CA LEU A 104 -2.34 32.39 -3.82
C LEU A 104 -3.54 31.45 -4.02
N SER A 105 -3.54 30.30 -3.35
CA SER A 105 -4.65 29.33 -3.40
C SER A 105 -5.96 29.94 -2.88
N SER A 106 -5.91 30.69 -1.77
CA SER A 106 -7.09 31.36 -1.19
C SER A 106 -7.57 32.57 -2.02
N CYS A 107 -6.67 33.18 -2.80
CA CYS A 107 -7.03 34.22 -3.76
C CYS A 107 -7.68 33.68 -5.05
N GLY A 108 -7.59 32.36 -5.31
CA GLY A 108 -8.20 31.69 -6.45
C GLY A 108 -7.32 31.61 -7.71
N THR A 109 -6.01 31.80 -7.60
CA THR A 109 -5.07 31.54 -8.70
C THR A 109 -4.72 30.05 -8.80
N GLU A 110 -4.49 29.54 -10.02
CA GLU A 110 -4.11 28.13 -10.22
C GLU A 110 -2.74 27.86 -9.56
N PRO A 111 -2.59 26.74 -8.82
CA PRO A 111 -1.30 26.38 -8.24
C PRO A 111 -0.30 26.04 -9.35
N LEU A 112 0.82 26.78 -9.40
CA LEU A 112 1.90 26.57 -10.37
C LEU A 112 2.28 25.08 -10.50
N ALA A 113 2.31 24.61 -11.75
CA ALA A 113 2.32 23.19 -12.07
C ALA A 113 3.48 22.43 -11.40
N ARG A 114 3.13 21.37 -10.66
CA ARG A 114 4.07 20.52 -9.92
C ARG A 114 5.04 19.77 -10.84
N SER A 115 6.19 20.38 -11.15
CA SER A 115 7.37 19.62 -11.55
C SER A 115 8.21 19.26 -10.32
N SER A 116 8.46 17.98 -10.11
CA SER A 116 9.15 17.42 -8.95
C SER A 116 10.65 17.76 -8.87
N THR A 117 11.16 18.55 -9.82
CA THR A 117 12.55 19.02 -9.90
C THR A 117 12.78 20.43 -9.36
N VAL A 118 11.72 21.21 -9.06
CA VAL A 118 11.87 22.58 -8.52
C VAL A 118 11.87 22.60 -6.98
N ILE A 119 11.07 21.74 -6.32
CA ILE A 119 10.99 21.69 -4.84
C ILE A 119 12.35 21.30 -4.21
N ALA A 120 13.21 20.57 -4.94
CA ALA A 120 14.58 20.25 -4.51
C ALA A 120 15.62 21.39 -4.76
N LYS A 121 15.18 22.56 -5.26
CA LYS A 121 16.05 23.72 -5.56
C LYS A 121 15.51 25.07 -5.10
N VAL A 122 14.29 25.16 -4.59
CA VAL A 122 13.85 26.33 -3.82
C VAL A 122 14.46 26.21 -2.43
N GLY A 123 15.36 27.14 -2.11
CA GLY A 123 15.92 27.27 -0.76
C GLY A 123 14.90 27.90 0.20
N PRO A 124 15.33 28.43 1.36
CA PRO A 124 14.44 29.15 2.27
C PRO A 124 13.89 30.48 1.69
N GLU A 125 14.42 30.95 0.55
CA GLU A 125 13.93 32.14 -0.15
C GLU A 125 12.92 31.76 -1.26
N PRO A 126 11.81 32.50 -1.40
CA PRO A 126 10.85 32.28 -2.48
C PRO A 126 11.47 32.59 -3.83
N ASP A 127 11.05 31.85 -4.86
CA ASP A 127 11.39 32.22 -6.24
C ASP A 127 10.75 33.58 -6.57
N ALA A 128 11.51 34.50 -7.19
CA ALA A 128 11.07 35.88 -7.43
C ALA A 128 9.80 35.96 -8.30
N SER A 129 9.48 34.88 -9.00
CA SER A 129 8.21 34.67 -9.72
C SER A 129 6.97 34.70 -8.80
N LEU A 130 7.05 34.11 -7.61
CA LEU A 130 5.95 34.01 -6.64
C LEU A 130 5.68 35.34 -5.93
N GLU A 131 6.73 36.08 -5.56
CA GLU A 131 6.60 37.42 -4.98
C GLU A 131 5.94 38.37 -5.98
N LEU A 132 6.33 38.31 -7.26
CA LEU A 132 5.70 39.08 -8.34
C LEU A 132 4.23 38.73 -8.58
N GLU A 133 3.79 37.48 -8.36
CA GLU A 133 2.36 37.15 -8.44
C GLU A 133 1.57 37.73 -7.26
N VAL A 134 2.10 37.66 -6.04
CA VAL A 134 1.44 38.29 -4.87
C VAL A 134 1.41 39.81 -5.00
N GLU A 135 2.46 40.45 -5.52
CA GLU A 135 2.43 41.88 -5.87
C GLU A 135 1.38 42.20 -6.94
N ARG A 136 1.13 41.32 -7.92
CA ARG A 136 0.12 41.55 -8.97
C ARG A 136 -1.30 41.41 -8.46
N ILE A 137 -1.55 40.52 -7.49
CA ILE A 137 -2.86 40.42 -6.83
C ILE A 137 -3.02 41.59 -5.83
N SER A 138 -1.94 42.03 -5.17
CA SER A 138 -2.02 43.11 -4.17
C SER A 138 -2.39 44.46 -4.80
N ASN A 139 -1.74 44.83 -5.90
CA ASN A 139 -2.00 46.06 -6.66
C ASN A 139 -3.38 46.12 -7.36
N GLY A 140 -4.22 45.08 -7.26
CA GLY A 140 -5.55 45.03 -7.89
C GLY A 140 -6.73 45.12 -6.93
N ALA A 141 -6.51 45.13 -5.61
CA ALA A 141 -7.50 44.65 -4.63
C ALA A 141 -8.03 45.73 -3.66
N GLY A 142 -8.60 46.82 -4.20
CA GLY A 142 -9.30 47.82 -3.38
C GLY A 142 -10.41 47.20 -2.50
N ARG A 143 -10.46 47.57 -1.22
CA ARG A 143 -11.38 47.02 -0.18
C ARG A 143 -11.30 45.49 0.02
N THR A 144 -10.09 44.96 0.17
CA THR A 144 -9.87 43.56 0.57
C THR A 144 -9.21 43.48 1.95
N ILE A 145 -9.73 42.61 2.83
CA ILE A 145 -9.14 42.22 4.11
C ILE A 145 -8.57 40.81 3.98
N LEU A 146 -7.27 40.66 4.19
CA LEU A 146 -6.61 39.37 4.41
C LEU A 146 -6.70 39.01 5.89
N TYR A 147 -7.32 37.86 6.20
CA TYR A 147 -7.31 37.28 7.54
C TYR A 147 -6.35 36.10 7.62
N LEU A 148 -5.42 36.15 8.57
CA LEU A 148 -4.52 35.05 8.88
C LEU A 148 -4.88 34.44 10.25
N ASP A 149 -5.42 33.22 10.24
CA ASP A 149 -5.81 32.53 11.49
C ASP A 149 -4.62 31.75 12.07
N ASN A 150 -4.40 31.94 13.37
CA ASN A 150 -3.49 31.17 14.23
C ASN A 150 -1.99 31.23 13.85
N MET A 151 -1.45 32.46 13.74
CA MET A 151 -0.02 32.77 13.53
C MET A 151 0.84 32.43 14.77
N GLU A 152 1.18 31.16 14.95
CA GLU A 152 1.81 30.60 16.17
C GLU A 152 2.74 29.42 15.77
N ASP A 153 3.99 29.24 16.22
CA ASP A 153 4.82 30.03 17.16
C ASP A 153 6.36 29.93 16.85
N PRO A 154 7.33 29.99 17.81
CA PRO A 154 8.53 30.85 17.76
C PRO A 154 9.73 30.24 17.01
N GLN A 155 9.48 29.23 16.16
CA GLN A 155 10.44 28.62 15.24
C GLN A 155 10.14 28.95 13.76
N ALA A 156 9.01 29.61 13.49
CA ALA A 156 8.87 30.33 12.22
C ALA A 156 10.06 31.29 12.09
N ASP A 157 10.83 31.11 11.02
CA ASP A 157 12.09 31.78 10.77
C ASP A 157 12.02 33.28 11.12
N ALA A 158 13.03 33.81 11.81
CA ALA A 158 13.10 35.25 12.08
C ALA A 158 13.04 36.06 10.78
N ASP A 159 13.53 35.48 9.69
CA ASP A 159 13.44 36.03 8.35
C ASP A 159 12.09 35.81 7.66
N PHE A 160 11.22 34.88 8.11
CA PHE A 160 9.81 34.79 7.71
C PHE A 160 8.99 35.91 8.34
N THR A 161 9.06 36.06 9.66
CA THR A 161 8.30 37.11 10.38
C THR A 161 8.75 38.52 9.94
N ARG A 162 10.06 38.73 9.73
CA ARG A 162 10.57 39.99 9.17
C ARG A 162 10.11 40.22 7.73
N TRP A 163 10.24 39.21 6.86
CA TRP A 163 9.77 39.31 5.47
C TRP A 163 8.26 39.57 5.39
N PHE A 164 7.45 38.98 6.27
CA PHE A 164 6.02 39.23 6.33
C PHE A 164 5.74 40.68 6.72
N VAL A 165 6.39 41.21 7.77
CA VAL A 165 6.28 42.63 8.14
C VAL A 165 6.74 43.56 7.01
N ASP A 166 7.90 43.30 6.40
CA ASP A 166 8.42 44.08 5.28
C ASP A 166 7.49 44.04 4.06
N SER A 167 6.77 42.93 3.85
CA SER A 167 5.80 42.75 2.77
C SER A 167 4.46 43.41 3.07
N VAL A 168 3.99 43.33 4.32
CA VAL A 168 2.82 44.07 4.85
C VAL A 168 3.03 45.57 4.61
N GLU A 169 4.19 46.11 4.97
CA GLU A 169 4.55 47.53 4.79
C GLU A 169 4.62 47.97 3.31
N ARG A 170 4.79 47.04 2.37
CA ARG A 170 4.80 47.29 0.92
C ARG A 170 3.46 46.99 0.23
N SER A 171 2.55 46.26 0.89
CA SER A 171 1.29 45.80 0.30
C SER A 171 0.19 46.85 0.33
N GLU A 172 -0.79 46.73 -0.58
CA GLU A 172 -2.00 47.57 -0.57
C GLU A 172 -3.16 47.00 0.28
N TRP A 173 -2.97 45.86 0.96
CA TRP A 173 -4.03 45.13 1.66
C TRP A 173 -4.29 45.62 3.08
N GLN A 174 -5.56 45.51 3.52
CA GLN A 174 -5.90 45.55 4.94
C GLN A 174 -5.66 44.16 5.54
N ILE A 175 -5.02 44.08 6.71
CA ILE A 175 -4.57 42.80 7.28
C ILE A 175 -5.01 42.66 8.74
N LEU A 176 -5.66 41.54 9.04
CA LEU A 176 -6.10 41.13 10.37
C LEU A 176 -5.49 39.76 10.69
N TYR A 177 -4.95 39.55 11.89
CA TYR A 177 -4.44 38.24 12.27
C TYR A 177 -4.56 37.93 13.77
N SER A 178 -4.62 36.63 14.09
CA SER A 178 -4.69 36.12 15.47
C SER A 178 -3.39 35.42 15.86
N THR A 179 -2.86 35.70 17.06
CA THR A 179 -1.58 35.10 17.55
C THR A 179 -1.51 34.99 19.08
N GLN A 180 -0.57 34.17 19.56
CA GLN A 180 -0.11 34.10 20.95
C GLN A 180 1.11 35.00 21.22
N THR A 181 1.98 35.26 20.22
CA THR A 181 3.26 35.94 20.40
C THR A 181 3.31 37.30 19.69
N THR A 182 3.83 38.32 20.38
CA THR A 182 3.82 39.71 19.89
C THR A 182 4.83 39.92 18.76
N ILE A 183 4.36 40.33 17.59
CA ILE A 183 5.24 40.75 16.48
C ILE A 183 5.69 42.20 16.71
N ARG A 184 6.99 42.49 16.79
CA ARG A 184 7.48 43.85 17.04
C ARG A 184 7.66 44.64 15.73
N SER A 185 6.63 45.38 15.31
CA SER A 185 6.69 46.34 14.20
C SER A 185 6.04 47.68 14.58
N PRO A 186 6.59 48.84 14.15
CA PRO A 186 5.97 50.14 14.39
C PRO A 186 4.69 50.40 13.56
N ASN A 187 4.39 49.55 12.56
CA ASN A 187 3.24 49.68 11.66
C ASN A 187 2.12 48.66 11.93
N VAL A 188 2.18 47.98 13.09
CA VAL A 188 1.17 47.04 13.58
C VAL A 188 0.46 47.63 14.81
N ARG A 189 -0.86 47.48 14.87
CA ARG A 189 -1.67 47.83 16.05
C ARG A 189 -2.05 46.56 16.83
N HIS A 190 -1.62 46.48 18.08
CA HIS A 190 -1.85 45.31 18.94
C HIS A 190 -3.08 45.50 19.85
N LEU A 191 -3.99 44.52 19.85
CA LEU A 191 -5.16 44.47 20.72
C LEU A 191 -5.14 43.17 21.55
N HIS A 192 -4.96 43.30 22.87
CA HIS A 192 -4.81 42.16 23.77
C HIS A 192 -6.13 41.73 24.41
N VAL A 193 -6.45 40.44 24.32
CA VAL A 193 -7.68 39.84 24.85
C VAL A 193 -7.42 39.13 26.18
N GLY A 194 -8.26 39.40 27.19
CA GLY A 194 -8.17 38.80 28.53
C GLY A 194 -9.14 37.65 28.80
N PRO A 195 -9.02 36.97 29.97
CA PRO A 195 -10.04 36.06 30.49
C PRO A 195 -11.35 36.80 30.80
N LEU A 196 -12.43 36.07 31.12
CA LEU A 196 -13.67 36.69 31.59
C LEU A 196 -13.42 37.48 32.89
N GLY A 197 -14.04 38.66 33.00
CA GLY A 197 -14.05 39.42 34.25
C GLY A 197 -14.99 38.77 35.29
N PRO A 198 -14.79 39.02 36.61
CA PRO A 198 -15.55 38.35 37.67
C PRO A 198 -17.06 38.42 37.50
N LYS A 199 -17.62 39.59 37.16
CA LYS A 199 -19.06 39.75 36.91
C LYS A 199 -19.59 38.85 35.79
N SER A 200 -18.88 38.76 34.67
CA SER A 200 -19.27 37.90 33.54
C SER A 200 -19.14 36.41 33.87
N ALA A 201 -18.25 36.05 34.81
CA ALA A 201 -18.12 34.69 35.33
C ALA A 201 -19.23 34.33 36.34
N GLU A 202 -19.63 35.27 37.20
CA GLU A 202 -20.81 35.17 38.07
C GLU A 202 -22.10 35.02 37.25
N GLU A 203 -22.30 35.86 36.22
CA GLU A 203 -23.40 35.77 35.26
C GLU A 203 -23.45 34.41 34.55
N LEU A 204 -22.28 33.91 34.11
CA LEU A 204 -22.17 32.59 33.48
C LEU A 204 -22.56 31.44 34.41
N PHE A 205 -22.16 31.51 35.69
CA PHE A 205 -22.54 30.51 36.69
C PHE A 205 -24.05 30.59 37.01
N ALA A 206 -24.58 31.79 37.25
CA ALA A 206 -25.98 32.04 37.58
C ALA A 206 -26.94 31.61 36.45
N MET A 207 -26.54 31.78 35.17
CA MET A 207 -27.32 31.32 34.01
C MET A 207 -27.63 29.81 34.01
N ARG A 208 -26.83 28.99 34.72
CA ARG A 208 -27.00 27.53 34.81
C ARG A 208 -27.39 27.04 36.20
N TRP A 209 -26.89 27.68 37.26
CA TRP A 209 -27.25 27.36 38.65
C TRP A 209 -28.67 27.83 38.98
N GLY A 210 -29.12 28.96 38.42
CA GLY A 210 -30.32 29.69 38.84
C GLY A 210 -29.99 30.86 39.76
N PRO A 211 -31.01 31.59 40.27
CA PRO A 211 -30.80 32.74 41.14
C PRO A 211 -30.12 32.32 42.45
N VAL A 212 -29.00 32.96 42.76
CA VAL A 212 -28.23 32.79 44.00
C VAL A 212 -28.78 33.75 45.06
N SER A 213 -28.91 33.29 46.30
CA SER A 213 -29.41 34.12 47.41
C SER A 213 -28.36 35.14 47.85
N PRO A 214 -28.75 36.27 48.48
CA PRO A 214 -27.78 37.24 49.01
C PRO A 214 -26.77 36.61 49.98
N ASP A 215 -27.24 35.65 50.79
CA ASP A 215 -26.44 34.94 51.80
C ASP A 215 -25.40 33.97 51.19
N GLU A 216 -25.57 33.59 49.91
CA GLU A 216 -24.62 32.74 49.16
C GLU A 216 -23.67 33.56 48.26
N SER A 217 -23.86 34.88 48.14
CA SER A 217 -23.13 35.75 47.21
C SER A 217 -21.62 35.79 47.46
N ASP A 218 -21.20 35.78 48.72
CA ASP A 218 -19.77 35.75 49.10
C ASP A 218 -19.13 34.40 48.72
N SER A 219 -19.87 33.30 48.87
CA SER A 219 -19.40 31.96 48.47
C SER A 219 -19.34 31.80 46.95
N LEU A 220 -20.23 32.47 46.19
CA LEU A 220 -20.15 32.53 44.73
C LEU A 220 -18.92 33.33 44.28
N SER A 221 -18.70 34.48 44.90
CA SER A 221 -17.54 35.35 44.60
C SER A 221 -16.23 34.60 44.87
N GLU A 222 -16.16 33.87 45.97
CA GLU A 222 -15.03 33.01 46.30
C GLU A 222 -14.90 31.83 45.32
N LEU A 223 -15.99 31.16 44.94
CA LEU A 223 -15.98 30.08 43.94
C LEU A 223 -15.47 30.56 42.57
N VAL A 224 -15.90 31.74 42.11
CA VAL A 224 -15.42 32.39 40.88
C VAL A 224 -13.94 32.75 40.99
N ARG A 225 -13.47 33.15 42.17
CA ARG A 225 -12.04 33.43 42.45
C ARG A 225 -11.18 32.16 42.42
N VAL A 226 -11.56 31.09 43.14
CA VAL A 226 -10.76 29.84 43.19
C VAL A 226 -10.80 29.04 41.89
N THR A 227 -11.77 29.31 41.01
CA THR A 227 -11.83 28.75 39.65
C THR A 227 -11.06 29.56 38.61
N ASP A 228 -10.46 30.71 38.97
CA ASP A 228 -9.82 31.70 38.07
C ASP A 228 -10.75 32.19 36.95
N CYS A 229 -12.04 32.42 37.27
CA CYS A 229 -13.09 32.79 36.31
C CYS A 229 -13.22 31.80 35.12
N HIS A 230 -12.76 30.55 35.27
CA HIS A 230 -12.60 29.63 34.14
C HIS A 230 -13.97 29.12 33.62
N PRO A 231 -14.35 29.41 32.35
CA PRO A 231 -15.71 29.21 31.87
C PRO A 231 -16.18 27.75 31.94
N LEU A 232 -15.33 26.81 31.51
CA LEU A 232 -15.69 25.38 31.48
C LEU A 232 -15.87 24.82 32.90
N SER A 233 -15.03 25.25 33.85
CA SER A 233 -15.09 24.79 35.24
C SER A 233 -16.42 25.23 35.87
N LEU A 234 -16.74 26.53 35.77
CA LEU A 234 -17.99 27.10 36.27
C LEU A 234 -19.22 26.41 35.68
N VAL A 235 -19.21 26.07 34.39
CA VAL A 235 -20.34 25.39 33.72
C VAL A 235 -20.45 23.90 34.08
N LEU A 236 -19.33 23.19 34.29
CA LEU A 236 -19.34 21.79 34.74
C LEU A 236 -19.87 21.66 36.17
N ILE A 237 -19.42 22.54 37.06
CA ILE A 237 -19.79 22.61 38.48
C ILE A 237 -21.25 23.02 38.64
N SER A 238 -21.68 24.12 37.99
CA SER A 238 -23.08 24.58 38.05
C SER A 238 -24.09 23.59 37.46
N GLY A 239 -23.62 22.60 36.69
CA GLY A 239 -24.43 21.46 36.24
C GLY A 239 -24.74 20.39 37.30
N GLN A 240 -24.18 20.48 38.51
CA GLN A 240 -24.27 19.43 39.55
C GLN A 240 -25.29 19.73 40.67
N ARG A 241 -26.31 20.56 40.42
CA ARG A 241 -27.30 20.98 41.43
C ARG A 241 -28.12 19.84 42.06
N ASP A 242 -28.14 18.67 41.43
CA ASP A 242 -28.75 17.45 42.00
C ASP A 242 -27.89 16.81 43.13
N ARG A 243 -26.61 17.18 43.21
CA ARG A 243 -25.61 16.66 44.18
C ARG A 243 -25.32 17.65 45.32
N TRP A 244 -25.36 18.94 45.02
CA TRP A 244 -25.17 20.04 45.97
C TRP A 244 -26.28 21.06 45.78
N GLN A 245 -27.00 21.42 46.84
CA GLN A 245 -28.17 22.30 46.76
C GLN A 245 -27.81 23.78 46.92
N THR A 246 -26.69 24.08 47.55
CA THR A 246 -26.22 25.44 47.92
C THR A 246 -24.79 25.69 47.40
N VAL A 247 -24.43 26.95 47.13
CA VAL A 247 -23.07 27.30 46.67
C VAL A 247 -21.96 26.96 47.72
N PRO A 248 -22.18 27.11 49.04
CA PRO A 248 -21.20 26.70 50.05
C PRO A 248 -20.83 25.20 50.02
N GLU A 249 -21.80 24.31 49.75
CA GLU A 249 -21.53 22.86 49.61
C GLU A 249 -20.58 22.56 48.44
N VAL A 250 -20.79 23.26 47.32
CA VAL A 250 -19.92 23.18 46.13
C VAL A 250 -18.50 23.65 46.46
N LEU A 251 -18.38 24.79 47.16
CA LEU A 251 -17.09 25.35 47.54
C LEU A 251 -16.33 24.43 48.53
N ALA A 252 -17.04 23.80 49.46
CA ALA A 252 -16.47 22.81 50.37
C ALA A 252 -15.98 21.54 49.65
N ALA A 253 -16.76 21.01 48.70
CA ALA A 253 -16.35 19.87 47.88
C ALA A 253 -15.15 20.21 46.98
N TRP A 254 -15.12 21.42 46.41
CA TRP A 254 -13.98 21.94 45.65
C TRP A 254 -12.71 22.00 46.51
N THR A 255 -12.81 22.57 47.72
CA THR A 255 -11.68 22.70 48.66
C THR A 255 -11.14 21.33 49.07
N THR A 256 -12.04 20.37 49.32
CA THR A 256 -11.67 18.98 49.69
C THR A 256 -10.89 18.26 48.59
N GLU A 257 -11.16 18.54 47.31
CA GLU A 257 -10.35 18.03 46.20
C GLU A 257 -9.03 18.80 46.05
N VAL A 258 -9.01 20.12 46.28
CA VAL A 258 -7.76 20.94 46.26
C VAL A 258 -6.75 20.43 47.29
N ASP A 259 -7.20 20.12 48.52
CA ASP A 259 -6.34 19.63 49.62
C ASP A 259 -5.68 18.26 49.31
N GLN A 260 -6.16 17.53 48.32
CA GLN A 260 -5.57 16.24 47.89
C GLN A 260 -4.40 16.41 46.89
N PHE A 261 -4.11 17.62 46.41
CA PHE A 261 -3.00 17.87 45.49
C PHE A 261 -1.72 18.32 46.24
N THR A 262 -0.66 17.52 46.16
CA THR A 262 0.68 17.92 46.62
C THR A 262 1.23 19.08 45.76
N MET A 263 1.76 20.12 46.41
CA MET A 263 2.29 21.31 45.73
C MET A 263 3.54 21.01 44.89
N HIS A 264 3.37 20.72 43.60
CA HIS A 264 4.41 20.91 42.57
C HIS A 264 3.84 21.70 41.38
N GLU A 265 4.69 22.51 40.76
CA GLU A 265 4.33 23.64 39.88
C GLU A 265 3.51 23.22 38.66
N ALA A 266 2.21 23.55 38.65
CA ALA A 266 1.34 23.31 37.51
C ALA A 266 0.34 24.47 37.35
N ASN A 267 0.13 24.88 36.10
CA ASN A 267 -0.64 26.03 35.67
C ASN A 267 -2.07 26.01 36.26
N TYR A 268 -2.44 27.03 37.06
CA TYR A 268 -3.64 27.03 37.92
C TYR A 268 -4.95 26.71 37.17
N ARG A 269 -5.07 27.12 35.91
CA ARG A 269 -6.26 26.84 35.07
C ARG A 269 -6.47 25.37 34.75
N HIS A 270 -5.40 24.61 34.56
CA HIS A 270 -5.48 23.18 34.27
C HIS A 270 -6.03 22.42 35.50
N ARG A 271 -5.60 22.83 36.71
CA ARG A 271 -6.12 22.30 37.98
C ARG A 271 -7.61 22.57 38.16
N SER A 272 -8.06 23.78 37.83
CA SER A 272 -9.49 24.15 37.85
C SER A 272 -10.34 23.19 36.99
N VAL A 273 -9.90 22.89 35.76
CA VAL A 273 -10.63 21.94 34.90
C VAL A 273 -10.55 20.51 35.41
N GLU A 274 -9.39 20.05 35.89
CA GLU A 274 -9.23 18.71 36.48
C GLU A 274 -10.17 18.48 37.68
N ILE A 275 -10.21 19.43 38.62
CA ILE A 275 -11.07 19.33 39.81
C ILE A 275 -12.55 19.34 39.40
N ALA A 276 -12.94 20.23 38.48
CA ALA A 276 -14.31 20.26 37.94
C ALA A 276 -14.71 18.94 37.28
N LEU A 277 -13.81 18.31 36.52
CA LEU A 277 -14.04 17.00 35.90
C LEU A 277 -14.13 15.87 36.94
N ARG A 278 -13.26 15.83 37.96
CA ARG A 278 -13.32 14.83 39.05
C ARG A 278 -14.65 14.88 39.79
N LEU A 279 -15.13 16.08 40.09
CA LEU A 279 -16.41 16.32 40.77
C LEU A 279 -17.63 15.97 39.91
N ALA A 280 -17.52 16.07 38.58
CA ALA A 280 -18.60 15.81 37.62
C ALA A 280 -18.58 14.43 36.96
N LEU A 281 -17.51 13.63 37.11
CA LEU A 281 -17.22 12.45 36.29
C LEU A 281 -18.36 11.42 36.24
N ASP A 282 -18.95 11.09 37.39
CA ASP A 282 -20.02 10.10 37.50
C ASP A 282 -21.30 10.48 36.74
N ARG A 283 -21.49 11.78 36.47
CA ARG A 283 -22.58 12.32 35.64
C ARG A 283 -22.18 12.42 34.18
N VAL A 284 -20.94 12.84 33.90
CA VAL A 284 -20.35 12.88 32.55
C VAL A 284 -20.41 11.49 31.89
N ILE A 285 -20.12 10.41 32.63
CA ILE A 285 -20.12 9.04 32.11
C ILE A 285 -21.54 8.50 31.84
N ARG A 286 -22.56 9.04 32.49
CA ARG A 286 -23.97 8.61 32.34
C ARG A 286 -24.73 9.34 31.23
N ASP A 287 -24.23 10.46 30.73
CA ASP A 287 -24.85 11.24 29.65
C ASP A 287 -24.09 11.00 28.34
N ARG A 288 -24.77 10.43 27.33
CA ARG A 288 -24.16 10.00 26.06
C ARG A 288 -23.42 11.14 25.35
N SER A 289 -23.98 12.35 25.36
CA SER A 289 -23.34 13.50 24.71
C SER A 289 -22.17 14.07 25.50
N CYS A 290 -22.13 13.84 26.82
CA CYS A 290 -20.93 14.13 27.62
C CYS A 290 -19.82 13.09 27.39
N MET A 291 -20.17 11.83 27.07
CA MET A 291 -19.23 10.79 26.69
C MET A 291 -18.63 11.00 25.30
N GLU A 292 -19.42 11.48 24.33
CA GLU A 292 -18.91 11.95 23.03
C GLU A 292 -17.87 13.07 23.22
N LEU A 293 -18.14 14.04 24.10
CA LEU A 293 -17.18 15.08 24.46
C LEU A 293 -15.93 14.52 25.16
N LEU A 294 -16.09 13.58 26.10
CA LEU A 294 -14.98 12.95 26.82
C LEU A 294 -14.05 12.17 25.86
N ALA A 295 -14.62 11.46 24.88
CA ALA A 295 -13.88 10.75 23.85
C ALA A 295 -13.06 11.72 22.98
N LEU A 296 -13.70 12.79 22.50
CA LEU A 296 -13.02 13.85 21.76
C LEU A 296 -11.89 14.51 22.57
N MET A 297 -12.12 14.80 23.87
CA MET A 297 -11.09 15.33 24.76
C MET A 297 -9.90 14.38 24.93
N ALA A 298 -10.13 13.06 24.95
CA ALA A 298 -9.08 12.06 25.08
C ALA A 298 -8.20 11.96 23.82
N HIS A 299 -8.80 12.05 22.63
CA HIS A 299 -8.04 12.09 21.36
C HIS A 299 -7.26 13.40 21.16
N VAL A 300 -7.91 14.54 21.43
CA VAL A 300 -7.41 15.86 21.03
C VAL A 300 -6.35 16.41 21.99
N SER A 301 -6.24 15.91 23.24
CA SER A 301 -5.29 16.53 24.17
C SER A 301 -4.82 15.70 25.38
N ASP A 302 -3.66 16.09 25.90
CA ASP A 302 -3.09 15.64 27.15
C ASP A 302 -3.81 16.19 28.40
N TYR A 303 -4.95 16.88 28.26
CA TYR A 303 -5.70 17.44 29.40
C TYR A 303 -6.26 16.39 30.37
N LEU A 304 -6.48 15.13 29.95
CA LEU A 304 -7.10 14.11 30.79
C LEU A 304 -6.11 13.48 31.81
N PRO A 305 -6.25 13.68 33.12
CA PRO A 305 -5.33 13.14 34.11
C PRO A 305 -5.50 11.62 34.26
N LEU A 306 -4.40 10.88 34.47
CA LEU A 306 -4.40 9.42 34.63
C LEU A 306 -5.42 8.87 35.65
N PRO A 307 -5.69 9.54 36.80
CA PRO A 307 -6.74 9.10 37.72
C PRO A 307 -8.17 9.21 37.15
N ILE A 308 -8.45 10.21 36.32
CA ILE A 308 -9.75 10.35 35.64
C ILE A 308 -9.91 9.25 34.59
N MET A 309 -8.84 8.97 33.84
CA MET A 309 -8.82 7.92 32.82
C MET A 309 -9.05 6.52 33.43
N ASN A 310 -8.37 6.21 34.54
CA ASN A 310 -8.57 4.95 35.26
C ASN A 310 -10.00 4.83 35.81
N ARG A 311 -10.57 5.90 36.41
CA ARG A 311 -11.99 5.89 36.81
C ARG A 311 -12.95 5.71 35.64
N ALA A 312 -12.66 6.27 34.46
CA ALA A 312 -13.49 6.11 33.28
C ALA A 312 -13.56 4.66 32.80
N LEU A 313 -12.42 3.96 32.78
CA LEU A 313 -12.35 2.50 32.53
C LEU A 313 -13.16 1.70 33.54
N ASP A 314 -12.98 2.01 34.83
CA ASP A 314 -13.61 1.27 35.91
C ASP A 314 -15.14 1.53 35.98
N ALA A 315 -15.66 2.59 35.34
CA ALA A 315 -17.07 2.96 35.38
C ALA A 315 -17.93 2.51 34.18
N TYR A 316 -17.35 2.19 33.01
CA TYR A 316 -18.15 1.96 31.78
C TYR A 316 -18.20 0.47 31.34
N PRO A 317 -19.37 -0.19 31.32
CA PRO A 317 -19.49 -1.62 31.02
C PRO A 317 -19.00 -2.05 29.63
N SER A 318 -19.19 -1.21 28.60
CA SER A 318 -18.73 -1.50 27.24
C SER A 318 -17.20 -1.36 27.07
N LEU A 319 -16.51 -0.63 27.96
CA LEU A 319 -15.03 -0.70 28.05
C LEU A 319 -14.55 -2.00 28.70
N ARG A 320 -15.44 -2.75 29.37
CA ARG A 320 -15.16 -4.05 30.01
C ARG A 320 -15.51 -5.26 29.13
N GLY A 321 -15.95 -5.03 27.89
CA GLY A 321 -16.29 -6.08 26.94
C GLY A 321 -17.66 -6.74 27.15
N GLU A 322 -18.58 -6.09 27.88
CA GLU A 322 -19.94 -6.61 28.12
C GLU A 322 -20.94 -6.23 27.00
N SER A 323 -20.64 -5.20 26.20
CA SER A 323 -21.35 -4.89 24.94
C SER A 323 -20.49 -4.04 24.00
N ALA A 324 -20.75 -4.12 22.69
CA ALA A 324 -20.07 -3.31 21.68
C ALA A 324 -20.93 -2.10 21.27
N ASP A 325 -20.64 -0.92 21.83
CA ASP A 325 -21.14 0.37 21.33
C ASP A 325 -19.98 1.10 20.60
N PRO A 326 -20.16 1.56 19.35
CA PRO A 326 -19.18 2.40 18.66
C PRO A 326 -18.65 3.58 19.50
N LEU A 327 -19.49 4.19 20.35
CA LEU A 327 -19.07 5.29 21.22
C LEU A 327 -18.08 4.83 22.30
N GLY A 328 -18.30 3.64 22.87
CA GLY A 328 -17.37 3.04 23.83
C GLY A 328 -16.02 2.75 23.17
N THR A 329 -16.01 2.29 21.92
CA THR A 329 -14.80 2.03 21.14
C THR A 329 -14.00 3.31 20.88
N LEU A 330 -14.68 4.40 20.47
CA LEU A 330 -14.06 5.71 20.26
C LEU A 330 -13.42 6.24 21.56
N LEU A 331 -14.17 6.24 22.67
CA LEU A 331 -13.63 6.66 23.97
C LEU A 331 -12.42 5.81 24.38
N HIS A 332 -12.50 4.49 24.18
CA HIS A 332 -11.41 3.58 24.51
C HIS A 332 -10.14 3.90 23.71
N GLN A 333 -10.28 4.20 22.42
CA GLN A 333 -9.16 4.56 21.57
C GLN A 333 -8.50 5.86 22.07
N GLY A 334 -9.28 6.93 22.27
CA GLY A 334 -8.75 8.19 22.78
C GLY A 334 -8.09 8.06 24.16
N LEU A 335 -8.63 7.21 25.04
CA LEU A 335 -8.02 6.94 26.35
C LEU A 335 -6.68 6.20 26.24
N VAL A 336 -6.52 5.24 25.31
CA VAL A 336 -5.23 4.58 25.04
C VAL A 336 -4.23 5.58 24.46
N GLU A 337 -4.65 6.39 23.47
CA GLU A 337 -3.80 7.42 22.86
C GLU A 337 -3.32 8.45 23.89
N SER A 338 -4.21 8.96 24.74
CA SER A 338 -3.86 9.89 25.82
C SER A 338 -2.98 9.24 26.89
N ALA A 339 -3.11 7.92 27.14
CA ALA A 339 -2.31 7.22 28.13
C ALA A 339 -0.86 7.03 27.65
N VAL A 340 -0.67 6.62 26.39
CA VAL A 340 0.66 6.47 25.79
C VAL A 340 1.41 7.81 25.72
N ARG A 341 0.73 8.93 25.42
CA ARG A 341 1.35 10.27 25.43
C ARG A 341 1.87 10.71 26.82
N LYS A 342 1.45 10.07 27.91
CA LYS A 342 1.79 10.42 29.31
C LYS A 342 2.91 9.54 29.86
N GLU A 343 3.95 9.29 29.07
CA GLU A 343 5.12 8.52 29.48
C GLU A 343 5.81 9.09 30.74
N PRO A 344 6.45 8.25 31.57
CA PRO A 344 6.37 6.78 31.59
C PRO A 344 5.15 6.27 32.39
N CYS A 345 4.51 7.14 33.19
CA CYS A 345 3.46 6.79 34.14
C CYS A 345 2.18 6.24 33.49
N GLY A 346 1.92 6.58 32.23
CA GLY A 346 0.74 6.17 31.48
C GLY A 346 0.76 4.72 30.98
N ASN A 347 1.94 4.08 30.90
CA ASN A 347 2.10 2.75 30.29
C ASN A 347 1.23 1.68 30.97
N GLN A 348 1.22 1.62 32.31
CA GLN A 348 0.35 0.69 33.06
C GLN A 348 -1.14 0.94 32.84
N THR A 349 -1.53 2.19 32.62
CA THR A 349 -2.93 2.56 32.31
C THR A 349 -3.29 2.08 30.90
N ALA A 350 -2.41 2.24 29.92
CA ALA A 350 -2.56 1.67 28.58
C ALA A 350 -2.57 0.11 28.60
N TYR A 351 -1.79 -0.54 29.46
CA TYR A 351 -1.80 -2.00 29.58
C TYR A 351 -3.13 -2.55 30.11
N ARG A 352 -3.78 -1.87 31.09
CA ARG A 352 -5.14 -2.25 31.56
C ARG A 352 -6.20 -2.14 30.47
N MET A 353 -5.97 -1.31 29.46
CA MET A 353 -6.90 -1.02 28.36
C MET A 353 -6.88 -2.10 27.27
N LEU A 354 -5.75 -2.72 26.95
CA LEU A 354 -5.65 -3.59 25.76
C LEU A 354 -6.47 -4.90 25.83
N GLY A 355 -6.64 -5.47 27.03
CA GLY A 355 -7.26 -6.79 27.23
C GLY A 355 -8.73 -6.92 26.79
N PRO A 356 -9.66 -6.05 27.24
CA PRO A 356 -11.08 -6.14 26.88
C PRO A 356 -11.34 -5.97 25.37
N LEU A 357 -10.53 -5.15 24.70
CA LEU A 357 -10.71 -4.72 23.31
C LEU A 357 -10.50 -5.87 22.29
N LYS A 358 -9.63 -6.83 22.64
CA LYS A 358 -9.40 -8.08 21.88
C LYS A 358 -10.70 -8.80 21.53
N ARG A 359 -11.65 -8.87 22.48
CA ARG A 359 -12.93 -9.55 22.28
C ARG A 359 -13.80 -8.81 21.27
N THR A 360 -13.90 -7.48 21.41
CA THR A 360 -14.66 -6.61 20.51
C THR A 360 -14.14 -6.67 19.06
N VAL A 361 -12.82 -6.71 18.86
CA VAL A 361 -12.22 -6.85 17.51
C VAL A 361 -12.49 -8.23 16.91
N LEU A 362 -12.39 -9.30 17.72
CA LEU A 362 -12.68 -10.66 17.26
C LEU A 362 -14.16 -10.86 16.90
N ASP A 363 -15.07 -10.33 17.71
CA ASP A 363 -16.52 -10.38 17.46
C ASP A 363 -16.92 -9.55 16.23
N ALA A 364 -16.21 -8.46 15.93
CA ALA A 364 -16.40 -7.65 14.73
C ALA A 364 -15.82 -8.29 13.43
N ALA A 365 -14.79 -9.14 13.55
CA ALA A 365 -14.02 -9.66 12.41
C ALA A 365 -14.70 -10.78 11.58
N GLY A 366 -15.98 -11.05 11.81
CA GLY A 366 -16.66 -12.27 11.34
C GLY A 366 -16.83 -12.46 9.81
N HIS A 367 -16.54 -11.45 8.97
CA HIS A 367 -17.02 -11.44 7.57
C HIS A 367 -16.00 -11.09 6.47
N SER A 368 -14.73 -10.78 6.75
CA SER A 368 -13.71 -10.59 5.69
C SER A 368 -12.37 -11.26 5.97
N THR A 369 -11.59 -11.50 4.92
CA THR A 369 -10.21 -12.03 4.97
C THR A 369 -9.24 -11.04 5.62
N GLU A 370 -9.45 -9.76 5.34
CA GLU A 370 -8.68 -8.60 5.77
C GLU A 370 -8.91 -8.33 7.27
N ALA A 371 -10.16 -8.36 7.74
CA ALA A 371 -10.45 -8.25 9.17
C ALA A 371 -9.87 -9.42 9.98
N ARG A 372 -9.84 -10.64 9.40
CA ARG A 372 -9.15 -11.79 9.99
C ARG A 372 -7.62 -11.71 9.93
N ALA A 373 -7.04 -10.94 9.01
CA ALA A 373 -5.61 -10.63 9.02
C ALA A 373 -5.31 -9.63 10.13
N VAL A 374 -6.08 -8.54 10.22
CA VAL A 374 -5.97 -7.52 11.28
C VAL A 374 -6.17 -8.11 12.69
N ALA A 375 -7.13 -9.03 12.87
CA ALA A 375 -7.34 -9.70 14.16
C ALA A 375 -6.18 -10.63 14.55
N ARG A 376 -5.56 -11.34 13.58
CA ARG A 376 -4.35 -12.15 13.81
C ARG A 376 -3.15 -11.27 14.15
N LEU A 377 -3.03 -10.12 13.48
CA LEU A 377 -1.99 -9.13 13.69
C LEU A 377 -2.05 -8.52 15.11
N ALA A 378 -3.25 -8.17 15.58
CA ALA A 378 -3.47 -7.70 16.95
C ALA A 378 -3.06 -8.76 17.99
N HIS A 379 -3.36 -10.05 17.73
CA HIS A 379 -2.93 -11.14 18.60
C HIS A 379 -1.41 -11.39 18.56
N ALA A 380 -0.75 -11.16 17.43
CA ALA A 380 0.72 -11.26 17.33
C ALA A 380 1.44 -10.19 18.15
N TYR A 381 0.92 -8.96 18.17
CA TYR A 381 1.44 -7.90 19.05
C TYR A 381 1.25 -8.21 20.54
N GLU A 382 0.13 -8.83 20.92
CA GLU A 382 -0.13 -9.29 22.29
C GLU A 382 0.93 -10.32 22.75
N GLN A 383 1.23 -11.33 21.92
CA GLN A 383 2.24 -12.35 22.26
C GLN A 383 3.68 -11.79 22.27
N VAL A 384 4.02 -10.91 21.32
CA VAL A 384 5.30 -10.19 21.32
C VAL A 384 5.48 -9.35 22.59
N PHE A 385 4.40 -8.74 23.08
CA PHE A 385 4.38 -7.95 24.31
C PHE A 385 4.51 -8.83 25.56
N GLU A 386 3.84 -9.98 25.64
CA GLU A 386 4.04 -10.92 26.76
C GLU A 386 5.48 -11.42 26.83
N ALA A 387 6.09 -11.76 25.69
CA ALA A 387 7.50 -12.14 25.63
C ALA A 387 8.45 -11.01 26.07
N ALA A 388 8.16 -9.75 25.69
CA ALA A 388 8.96 -8.60 26.12
C ALA A 388 8.86 -8.35 27.64
N ARG A 389 7.68 -8.53 28.23
CA ARG A 389 7.45 -8.44 29.68
C ARG A 389 8.24 -9.51 30.45
N ASP A 390 8.33 -10.72 29.90
CA ASP A 390 9.06 -11.81 30.56
C ASP A 390 10.58 -11.59 30.44
N VAL A 391 11.09 -11.02 29.33
CA VAL A 391 12.49 -10.54 29.21
C VAL A 391 12.81 -9.41 30.20
N ALA A 392 11.87 -8.47 30.41
CA ALA A 392 12.03 -7.38 31.39
C ALA A 392 12.09 -7.90 32.84
N ARG A 393 11.41 -9.01 33.16
CA ARG A 393 11.50 -9.68 34.46
C ARG A 393 12.85 -10.33 34.71
N ASP A 394 13.48 -10.87 33.67
CA ASP A 394 14.78 -11.55 33.75
C ASP A 394 15.99 -10.61 33.64
N GLY A 395 15.75 -9.28 33.62
CA GLY A 395 16.80 -8.25 33.79
C GLY A 395 17.68 -7.99 32.57
N GLY A 396 17.24 -8.39 31.37
CA GLY A 396 17.98 -8.21 30.12
C GLY A 396 17.61 -6.93 29.36
N ALA A 397 18.58 -6.02 29.22
CA ALA A 397 18.47 -4.72 28.54
C ALA A 397 17.48 -3.72 29.19
N ASN A 398 17.52 -2.45 28.75
CA ASN A 398 16.75 -1.35 29.34
C ASN A 398 15.23 -1.61 29.17
N ALA A 399 14.59 -2.09 30.23
CA ALA A 399 13.16 -2.40 30.24
C ALA A 399 12.30 -1.18 29.84
N ASP A 400 12.66 0.02 30.32
CA ASP A 400 11.98 1.27 29.98
C ASP A 400 12.05 1.61 28.48
N ASP A 401 13.11 1.23 27.76
CA ASP A 401 13.25 1.49 26.33
C ASP A 401 12.45 0.45 25.51
N LEU A 402 12.41 -0.79 25.98
CA LEU A 402 11.61 -1.87 25.40
C LEU A 402 10.10 -1.63 25.61
N GLU A 403 9.69 -1.20 26.80
CA GLU A 403 8.29 -0.82 27.08
C GLU A 403 7.86 0.39 26.25
N ARG A 404 8.72 1.41 26.08
CA ARG A 404 8.44 2.56 25.21
C ARG A 404 8.35 2.19 23.74
N LEU A 405 9.28 1.38 23.22
CA LEU A 405 9.21 0.86 21.85
C LEU A 405 7.95 0.03 21.61
N ALA A 406 7.57 -0.83 22.56
CA ALA A 406 6.35 -1.61 22.47
C ALA A 406 5.09 -0.74 22.52
N ALA A 407 5.00 0.21 23.46
CA ALA A 407 3.87 1.13 23.60
C ALA A 407 3.70 2.03 22.36
N SER A 408 4.79 2.57 21.83
CA SER A 408 4.81 3.38 20.60
C SER A 408 4.38 2.55 19.38
N SER A 409 4.88 1.32 19.25
CA SER A 409 4.48 0.42 18.15
C SER A 409 3.01 0.00 18.24
N ILE A 410 2.49 -0.23 19.44
CA ILE A 410 1.06 -0.51 19.69
C ILE A 410 0.21 0.72 19.32
N HIS A 411 0.64 1.93 19.68
CA HIS A 411 -0.05 3.18 19.36
C HIS A 411 -0.13 3.42 17.83
N GLN A 412 0.96 3.18 17.10
CA GLN A 412 0.97 3.29 15.64
C GLN A 412 0.13 2.20 14.95
N ALA A 413 0.21 0.95 15.42
CA ALA A 413 -0.65 -0.13 14.92
C ALA A 413 -2.14 0.18 15.14
N TRP A 414 -2.49 0.67 16.34
CA TRP A 414 -3.86 0.88 16.76
C TRP A 414 -4.54 2.08 16.09
N SER A 415 -3.84 3.22 15.99
CA SER A 415 -4.34 4.42 15.31
C SER A 415 -4.68 4.18 13.83
N LEU A 416 -3.96 3.26 13.17
CA LEU A 416 -4.20 2.87 11.78
C LEU A 416 -5.26 1.76 11.61
N MET A 417 -5.51 0.93 12.63
CA MET A 417 -6.54 -0.12 12.59
C MET A 417 -7.96 0.43 12.43
N ALA A 418 -8.28 1.57 13.05
CA ALA A 418 -9.60 2.20 12.92
C ALA A 418 -9.91 2.61 11.45
N SER A 419 -8.92 3.12 10.73
CA SER A 419 -9.04 3.43 9.29
C SER A 419 -9.14 2.18 8.43
N ALA A 420 -8.38 1.12 8.75
CA ALA A 420 -8.40 -0.14 8.00
C ALA A 420 -9.73 -0.91 8.13
N LEU A 421 -10.40 -0.81 9.29
CA LEU A 421 -11.75 -1.37 9.50
C LEU A 421 -12.85 -0.58 8.76
N GLY A 422 -12.53 0.62 8.25
CA GLY A 422 -13.44 1.56 7.57
C GLY A 422 -13.65 1.35 6.06
N ALA A 423 -13.24 0.21 5.51
CA ALA A 423 -13.47 -0.25 4.12
C ALA A 423 -12.53 0.26 3.00
N ASP A 424 -11.23 0.43 3.26
CA ASP A 424 -10.21 0.56 2.20
C ASP A 424 -9.16 -0.59 2.22
N PRO A 425 -9.11 -1.46 1.19
CA PRO A 425 -8.06 -2.46 1.02
C PRO A 425 -6.65 -1.89 0.90
N LEU A 426 -6.49 -0.65 0.41
CA LEU A 426 -5.18 0.01 0.30
C LEU A 426 -4.68 0.44 1.68
N ALA A 427 -5.54 1.00 2.53
CA ALA A 427 -5.24 1.27 3.94
C ALA A 427 -4.82 -0.01 4.68
N ALA A 428 -5.54 -1.13 4.49
CA ALA A 428 -5.18 -2.42 5.10
C ALA A 428 -3.82 -2.96 4.60
N ARG A 429 -3.49 -2.84 3.32
CA ARG A 429 -2.17 -3.20 2.78
C ARG A 429 -1.06 -2.27 3.27
N THR A 430 -1.35 -0.99 3.41
CA THR A 430 -0.40 0.02 3.93
C THR A 430 -0.11 -0.20 5.40
N LEU A 431 -1.13 -0.54 6.20
CA LEU A 431 -1.01 -1.02 7.58
C LEU A 431 -0.10 -2.26 7.67
N MET A 432 -0.38 -3.30 6.89
CA MET A 432 0.44 -4.53 6.85
C MET A 432 1.90 -4.24 6.44
N ARG A 433 2.13 -3.28 5.54
CA ARG A 433 3.48 -2.86 5.13
C ARG A 433 4.21 -2.11 6.24
N ALA A 434 3.61 -1.07 6.80
CA ALA A 434 4.18 -0.31 7.91
C ALA A 434 4.49 -1.22 9.11
N MET A 435 3.57 -2.13 9.45
CA MET A 435 3.76 -3.08 10.56
C MET A 435 4.80 -4.16 10.26
N ARG A 436 5.04 -4.51 8.98
CA ARG A 436 6.19 -5.33 8.57
C ARG A 436 7.51 -4.56 8.75
N ASP A 437 7.54 -3.26 8.43
CA ASP A 437 8.72 -2.41 8.63
C ASP A 437 9.04 -2.24 10.13
N HIS A 438 8.02 -2.19 11.01
CA HIS A 438 8.20 -2.17 12.46
C HIS A 438 8.87 -3.43 13.05
N VAL A 439 8.79 -4.59 12.38
CA VAL A 439 9.42 -5.84 12.85
C VAL A 439 10.93 -5.68 13.01
N ALA A 440 11.57 -4.88 12.15
CA ALA A 440 13.01 -4.66 12.20
C ALA A 440 13.51 -4.04 13.52
N TYR A 441 12.61 -3.38 14.26
CA TYR A 441 12.90 -2.69 15.53
C TYR A 441 12.56 -3.53 16.77
N LEU A 442 11.93 -4.69 16.62
CA LEU A 442 11.66 -5.61 17.73
C LEU A 442 12.93 -6.41 18.12
N PRO A 443 13.06 -6.87 19.38
CA PRO A 443 14.12 -7.79 19.78
C PRO A 443 14.10 -9.08 18.95
N GLY A 444 15.28 -9.66 18.65
CA GLY A 444 15.42 -10.85 17.79
C GLY A 444 14.46 -12.02 18.08
N PRO A 445 14.25 -12.44 19.35
CA PRO A 445 13.27 -13.48 19.67
C PRO A 445 11.83 -13.11 19.30
N SER A 446 11.44 -11.84 19.52
CA SER A 446 10.14 -11.30 19.18
C SER A 446 9.92 -11.20 17.67
N GLN A 447 10.97 -10.91 16.89
CA GLN A 447 10.91 -10.94 15.42
C GLN A 447 10.56 -12.34 14.90
N LEU A 448 11.12 -13.39 15.51
CA LEU A 448 10.89 -14.77 15.12
C LEU A 448 9.42 -15.17 15.35
N ILE A 449 8.90 -14.87 16.55
CA ILE A 449 7.50 -15.11 16.94
C ILE A 449 6.56 -14.36 15.98
N PHE A 450 6.83 -13.09 15.68
CA PHE A 450 5.98 -12.28 14.81
C PHE A 450 5.93 -12.82 13.37
N ARG A 451 7.06 -13.29 12.82
CA ARG A 451 7.12 -13.89 11.48
C ARG A 451 6.37 -15.23 11.42
N GLN A 452 6.51 -16.08 12.44
CA GLN A 452 5.78 -17.35 12.54
C GLN A 452 4.26 -17.15 12.65
N LEU A 453 3.80 -16.11 13.35
CA LEU A 453 2.37 -15.81 13.53
C LEU A 453 1.72 -15.15 12.30
N LEU A 454 2.50 -14.43 11.48
CA LEU A 454 1.99 -13.84 10.24
C LEU A 454 1.65 -14.89 9.17
N ARG A 455 2.23 -16.10 9.24
CA ARG A 455 2.12 -17.16 8.23
C ARG A 455 2.18 -16.61 6.80
N GLU A 456 3.32 -16.03 6.48
CA GLU A 456 3.73 -15.93 5.09
C GLU A 456 4.07 -17.35 4.65
N ASP A 457 3.39 -17.88 3.62
CA ASP A 457 3.60 -19.24 3.10
C ASP A 457 5.10 -19.54 3.05
N SER A 458 5.54 -20.50 3.86
CA SER A 458 6.91 -21.01 3.89
C SER A 458 6.94 -22.52 3.77
N ILE A 459 8.00 -23.03 3.15
CA ILE A 459 8.26 -24.47 3.03
C ILE A 459 9.59 -24.81 3.68
N VAL A 460 9.58 -25.88 4.47
CA VAL A 460 10.78 -26.46 5.07
C VAL A 460 11.17 -27.67 4.23
N VAL A 461 12.35 -27.60 3.61
CA VAL A 461 12.96 -28.70 2.86
C VAL A 461 14.03 -29.31 3.74
N HIS A 462 13.84 -30.57 4.14
CA HIS A 462 14.83 -31.33 4.88
C HIS A 462 15.85 -31.91 3.88
N GLY A 463 17.03 -31.31 3.81
CA GLY A 463 18.06 -31.69 2.84
C GLY A 463 18.66 -33.08 3.08
N SER A 464 19.58 -33.49 2.20
CA SER A 464 20.35 -34.75 2.27
C SER A 464 19.50 -36.04 2.22
N HIS A 465 18.28 -35.97 1.68
CA HIS A 465 17.44 -37.13 1.39
C HIS A 465 17.60 -37.57 -0.07
N SER A 466 17.92 -38.85 -0.29
CA SER A 466 17.96 -39.44 -1.63
C SER A 466 16.57 -39.58 -2.22
N LEU A 467 16.41 -39.16 -3.49
CA LEU A 467 15.23 -39.41 -4.29
C LEU A 467 15.27 -40.84 -4.86
N ARG A 468 14.11 -41.46 -5.08
CA ARG A 468 14.01 -42.80 -5.71
C ARG A 468 12.73 -42.95 -6.52
N GLY A 469 12.83 -43.70 -7.61
CA GLY A 469 11.68 -44.13 -8.40
C GLY A 469 11.51 -43.34 -9.70
N SER A 470 10.27 -43.23 -10.16
CA SER A 470 9.94 -42.68 -11.48
C SER A 470 8.87 -41.59 -11.40
N THR A 471 9.02 -40.55 -12.21
CA THR A 471 8.00 -39.50 -12.40
C THR A 471 7.86 -39.15 -13.89
N SER A 472 6.96 -38.24 -14.22
CA SER A 472 6.78 -37.70 -15.57
C SER A 472 7.09 -36.21 -15.59
N ALA A 473 7.67 -35.74 -16.69
CA ALA A 473 7.60 -34.34 -17.08
C ALA A 473 6.13 -33.93 -17.24
N LEU A 474 5.80 -32.70 -16.82
CA LEU A 474 4.45 -32.14 -16.95
C LEU A 474 4.30 -31.31 -18.23
N PRO A 475 3.07 -31.15 -18.76
CA PRO A 475 2.77 -30.24 -19.86
C PRO A 475 3.09 -28.78 -19.54
N SER A 476 3.47 -27.99 -20.54
CA SER A 476 3.96 -26.63 -20.30
C SER A 476 2.89 -25.58 -20.00
N GLY A 477 3.10 -24.84 -18.90
CA GLY A 477 2.38 -23.62 -18.58
C GLY A 477 2.78 -22.40 -19.42
N ARG A 478 4.05 -22.28 -19.85
CA ARG A 478 4.52 -21.14 -20.65
C ARG A 478 3.92 -21.12 -22.05
N ALA A 479 3.71 -22.29 -22.65
CA ALA A 479 3.01 -22.41 -23.94
C ALA A 479 1.49 -22.18 -23.84
N ALA A 480 0.89 -22.25 -22.64
CA ALA A 480 -0.55 -22.18 -22.45
C ALA A 480 -1.15 -20.84 -22.93
N ILE A 481 -0.58 -19.70 -22.54
CA ILE A 481 -1.10 -18.39 -22.95
C ILE A 481 -0.96 -18.13 -24.46
N PRO A 482 0.19 -18.42 -25.11
CA PRO A 482 0.32 -18.44 -26.56
C PRO A 482 -0.76 -19.30 -27.26
N LEU A 483 -1.03 -20.52 -26.76
CA LEU A 483 -2.05 -21.42 -27.31
C LEU A 483 -3.48 -20.89 -27.10
N ILE A 484 -3.78 -20.31 -25.93
CA ILE A 484 -5.06 -19.65 -25.62
C ILE A 484 -5.30 -18.46 -26.56
N LEU A 485 -4.27 -17.65 -26.83
CA LEU A 485 -4.35 -16.56 -27.81
C LEU A 485 -4.56 -17.11 -29.22
N CYS A 486 -3.83 -18.15 -29.61
CA CYS A 486 -4.02 -18.85 -30.88
C CYS A 486 -5.47 -19.36 -31.08
N ALA A 487 -6.08 -19.90 -30.03
CA ALA A 487 -7.47 -20.36 -30.06
C ALA A 487 -8.47 -19.24 -30.39
N LEU A 488 -8.17 -17.97 -30.07
CA LEU A 488 -8.99 -16.79 -30.38
C LEU A 488 -8.91 -16.35 -31.85
N LEU A 489 -8.03 -16.95 -32.67
CA LEU A 489 -8.02 -16.73 -34.12
C LEU A 489 -9.07 -17.58 -34.85
N ASN A 490 -9.66 -18.58 -34.18
CA ASN A 490 -10.65 -19.49 -34.75
C ASN A 490 -12.04 -18.83 -34.83
N HIS A 491 -12.27 -18.03 -35.86
CA HIS A 491 -13.52 -17.33 -36.10
C HIS A 491 -14.57 -18.26 -36.74
N GLY A 492 -15.29 -19.01 -35.92
CA GLY A 492 -16.45 -19.80 -36.33
C GLY A 492 -16.53 -21.24 -35.81
N GLY A 493 -15.65 -21.64 -34.88
CA GLY A 493 -15.69 -22.94 -34.22
C GLY A 493 -15.23 -22.88 -32.77
N ALA A 494 -15.21 -24.03 -32.09
CA ALA A 494 -14.62 -24.15 -30.77
C ALA A 494 -13.20 -24.75 -30.85
N SER A 495 -12.33 -24.27 -29.97
CA SER A 495 -10.98 -24.80 -29.78
C SER A 495 -10.93 -25.54 -28.44
N VAL A 496 -10.48 -26.80 -28.44
CA VAL A 496 -10.26 -27.62 -27.25
C VAL A 496 -8.77 -27.80 -27.06
N LEU A 497 -8.23 -27.19 -26.00
CA LEU A 497 -6.84 -27.32 -25.61
C LEU A 497 -6.73 -28.35 -24.49
N THR A 498 -5.86 -29.35 -24.63
CA THR A 498 -5.57 -30.33 -23.58
C THR A 498 -4.10 -30.31 -23.20
N GLY A 499 -3.77 -30.82 -22.01
CA GLY A 499 -2.40 -30.72 -21.49
C GLY A 499 -2.02 -29.29 -21.12
N LEU A 500 -2.95 -28.50 -20.59
CA LEU A 500 -2.61 -27.21 -19.97
C LEU A 500 -2.64 -27.38 -18.45
N PRO A 501 -1.66 -26.85 -17.69
CA PRO A 501 -1.71 -26.91 -16.24
C PRO A 501 -2.80 -25.99 -15.67
N TYR A 502 -3.44 -26.43 -14.60
CA TYR A 502 -4.46 -25.64 -13.89
C TYR A 502 -3.78 -24.69 -12.88
N SER A 503 -3.13 -23.62 -13.36
CA SER A 503 -2.41 -22.65 -12.53
C SER A 503 -3.22 -21.38 -12.20
N GLU A 504 -2.80 -20.60 -11.20
CA GLU A 504 -3.43 -19.30 -10.90
C GLU A 504 -3.29 -18.33 -12.09
N GLU A 505 -2.10 -18.24 -12.71
CA GLU A 505 -1.90 -17.35 -13.87
C GLU A 505 -2.86 -17.66 -15.02
N ILE A 506 -2.95 -18.93 -15.43
CA ILE A 506 -3.83 -19.34 -16.53
C ILE A 506 -5.29 -19.07 -16.17
N ASN A 507 -5.71 -19.38 -14.94
CA ASN A 507 -7.09 -19.14 -14.51
C ASN A 507 -7.44 -17.64 -14.40
N SER A 508 -6.54 -16.80 -13.89
CA SER A 508 -6.67 -15.33 -13.92
C SER A 508 -6.77 -14.80 -15.35
N PHE A 509 -5.97 -15.34 -16.28
CA PHE A 509 -6.04 -14.98 -17.69
C PHE A 509 -7.36 -15.42 -18.34
N MET A 510 -7.88 -16.61 -18.01
CA MET A 510 -9.19 -17.07 -18.49
C MET A 510 -10.35 -16.28 -17.85
N GLU A 511 -10.26 -15.83 -16.60
CA GLU A 511 -11.23 -14.90 -16.00
C GLU A 511 -11.25 -13.54 -16.69
N LEU A 512 -10.07 -13.01 -17.01
CA LEU A 512 -9.93 -11.82 -17.82
C LEU A 512 -10.59 -11.99 -19.19
N LEU A 513 -10.29 -13.06 -19.94
CA LEU A 513 -10.91 -13.32 -21.25
C LEU A 513 -12.44 -13.45 -21.13
N ARG A 514 -12.95 -14.15 -20.12
CA ARG A 514 -14.39 -14.24 -19.82
C ARG A 514 -15.02 -12.88 -19.56
N SER A 515 -14.35 -11.98 -18.81
CA SER A 515 -14.86 -10.62 -18.57
C SER A 515 -14.99 -9.79 -19.85
N MET A 516 -14.11 -10.01 -20.82
CA MET A 516 -14.18 -9.40 -22.15
C MET A 516 -15.16 -10.11 -23.11
N GLY A 517 -15.90 -11.12 -22.63
CA GLY A 517 -16.96 -11.79 -23.38
C GLY A 517 -16.52 -13.03 -24.18
N VAL A 518 -15.31 -13.56 -23.95
CA VAL A 518 -14.87 -14.85 -24.54
C VAL A 518 -15.52 -16.01 -23.75
N PRO A 519 -16.36 -16.86 -24.37
CA PRO A 519 -16.85 -18.06 -23.71
C PRO A 519 -15.72 -19.09 -23.57
N SER A 520 -15.43 -19.49 -22.34
CA SER A 520 -14.43 -20.53 -22.04
C SER A 520 -14.79 -21.35 -20.82
N THR A 521 -14.59 -22.66 -20.89
CA THR A 521 -14.91 -23.62 -19.82
C THR A 521 -13.85 -24.69 -19.73
N TRP A 522 -13.33 -24.91 -18.52
CA TRP A 522 -12.63 -26.14 -18.16
C TRP A 522 -13.61 -27.31 -18.07
N SER A 523 -13.13 -28.52 -18.38
CA SER A 523 -13.78 -29.77 -18.01
C SER A 523 -13.84 -29.95 -16.48
N VAL A 524 -14.71 -30.85 -16.01
CA VAL A 524 -14.95 -31.10 -14.58
C VAL A 524 -13.69 -31.59 -13.84
N ASP A 525 -12.79 -32.26 -14.57
CA ASP A 525 -11.50 -32.79 -14.12
C ASP A 525 -10.31 -31.86 -14.44
N HIS A 526 -10.56 -30.67 -15.01
CA HIS A 526 -9.55 -29.67 -15.40
C HIS A 526 -8.48 -30.16 -16.40
N THR A 527 -8.79 -31.14 -17.25
CA THR A 527 -7.88 -31.70 -18.25
C THR A 527 -8.07 -31.13 -19.66
N GLU A 528 -9.29 -30.67 -19.98
CA GLU A 528 -9.62 -30.01 -21.25
C GLU A 528 -10.10 -28.57 -21.00
N LEU A 529 -9.56 -27.61 -21.74
CA LEU A 529 -10.00 -26.22 -21.78
C LEU A 529 -10.67 -25.95 -23.13
N GLN A 530 -11.99 -25.75 -23.13
CA GLN A 530 -12.73 -25.32 -24.30
C GLN A 530 -12.81 -23.79 -24.36
N ILE A 531 -12.52 -23.23 -25.53
CA ILE A 531 -12.57 -21.79 -25.83
C ILE A 531 -13.35 -21.61 -27.13
N ALA A 532 -14.34 -20.72 -27.13
CA ALA A 532 -15.01 -20.26 -28.35
C ALA A 532 -14.65 -18.81 -28.62
N THR A 533 -14.37 -18.47 -29.87
CA THR A 533 -14.12 -17.08 -30.28
C THR A 533 -15.45 -16.35 -30.47
N PRO A 534 -15.76 -15.27 -29.73
CA PRO A 534 -16.98 -14.50 -29.95
C PRO A 534 -16.86 -13.63 -31.21
N GLU A 535 -18.00 -13.21 -31.79
CA GLU A 535 -18.01 -12.27 -32.93
C GLU A 535 -17.34 -10.92 -32.61
N ARG A 536 -17.38 -10.48 -31.34
CA ARG A 536 -16.73 -9.27 -30.85
C ARG A 536 -16.26 -9.46 -29.42
N ILE A 537 -14.97 -9.16 -29.20
CA ILE A 537 -14.38 -9.10 -27.85
C ILE A 537 -14.52 -7.67 -27.31
N LEU A 538 -14.90 -7.53 -26.03
CA LEU A 538 -15.28 -6.28 -25.40
C LEU A 538 -14.23 -5.85 -24.37
N VAL A 539 -13.13 -5.25 -24.84
CA VAL A 539 -12.01 -4.76 -24.00
C VAL A 539 -12.49 -3.80 -22.90
N THR A 540 -13.53 -3.00 -23.17
CA THR A 540 -14.14 -2.08 -22.20
C THR A 540 -14.80 -2.76 -20.99
N ARG A 541 -14.91 -4.09 -21.00
CA ARG A 541 -15.43 -4.90 -19.88
C ARG A 541 -14.35 -5.67 -19.11
N LEU A 542 -13.06 -5.45 -19.41
CA LEU A 542 -12.00 -6.23 -18.77
C LEU A 542 -11.99 -6.04 -17.25
N ASN A 543 -11.84 -7.14 -16.52
CA ASN A 543 -11.69 -7.10 -15.07
C ASN A 543 -10.32 -6.49 -14.72
N VAL A 544 -10.34 -5.30 -14.13
CA VAL A 544 -9.13 -4.53 -13.80
C VAL A 544 -8.26 -5.27 -12.77
N ASP A 545 -8.86 -5.89 -11.76
CA ASP A 545 -8.11 -6.61 -10.73
C ASP A 545 -7.37 -7.82 -11.32
N GLN A 546 -8.02 -8.58 -12.22
CA GLN A 546 -7.38 -9.71 -12.90
C GLN A 546 -6.31 -9.25 -13.89
N ALA A 547 -6.54 -8.17 -14.64
CA ALA A 547 -5.56 -7.60 -15.57
C ALA A 547 -4.24 -7.21 -14.86
N ARG A 548 -4.32 -6.76 -13.61
CA ARG A 548 -3.15 -6.40 -12.78
C ARG A 548 -2.42 -7.62 -12.16
N ARG A 549 -2.92 -8.85 -12.28
CA ARG A 549 -2.24 -10.04 -11.71
C ARG A 549 -1.14 -10.61 -12.58
N THR A 550 -1.22 -10.45 -13.90
CA THR A 550 -0.20 -10.96 -14.84
C THR A 550 0.25 -9.89 -15.85
N TRP A 551 1.51 -10.00 -16.28
CA TRP A 551 2.04 -9.26 -17.43
C TRP A 551 1.46 -9.74 -18.76
N SER A 552 0.95 -10.98 -18.79
CA SER A 552 0.38 -11.66 -19.96
C SER A 552 -0.89 -10.99 -20.49
N THR A 553 -1.69 -10.34 -19.64
CA THR A 553 -1.83 -8.86 -19.68
C THR A 553 -1.81 -8.26 -21.10
N LEU A 554 -0.60 -7.87 -21.50
CA LEU A 554 -0.37 -7.10 -22.71
C LEU A 554 -0.38 -7.94 -23.99
N LEU A 555 -0.10 -9.25 -23.93
CA LEU A 555 -0.08 -10.15 -25.11
C LEU A 555 -1.45 -10.27 -25.80
N VAL A 556 -2.52 -9.99 -25.06
CA VAL A 556 -3.90 -9.85 -25.54
C VAL A 556 -4.01 -8.89 -26.74
N CYS A 557 -3.11 -7.91 -26.86
CA CYS A 557 -3.06 -7.01 -28.03
C CYS A 557 -2.81 -7.71 -29.37
N ALA A 558 -2.26 -8.94 -29.37
CA ALA A 558 -1.89 -9.68 -30.56
C ALA A 558 -3.10 -10.23 -31.34
N VAL A 559 -4.22 -10.48 -30.65
CA VAL A 559 -5.43 -11.13 -31.19
C VAL A 559 -6.62 -10.17 -31.27
N PHE A 560 -6.39 -8.89 -30.98
CA PHE A 560 -7.42 -7.86 -31.00
C PHE A 560 -7.30 -7.00 -32.26
N PRO A 561 -8.24 -7.14 -33.20
CA PRO A 561 -8.54 -6.13 -34.20
C PRO A 561 -9.69 -5.23 -33.70
N PRO A 562 -9.44 -4.21 -32.85
CA PRO A 562 -10.51 -3.33 -32.41
C PRO A 562 -11.03 -2.49 -33.58
N GLY A 563 -12.35 -2.39 -33.65
CA GLY A 563 -13.05 -1.36 -34.44
C GLY A 563 -12.89 0.04 -33.86
N ASP A 564 -12.47 0.13 -32.59
CA ASP A 564 -12.21 1.38 -31.88
C ASP A 564 -10.75 1.83 -32.10
N SER A 565 -10.53 3.13 -32.31
CA SER A 565 -9.21 3.70 -32.64
C SER A 565 -8.27 3.84 -31.43
N HIS A 566 -8.80 3.71 -30.22
CA HIS A 566 -8.05 3.78 -28.97
C HIS A 566 -8.68 2.87 -27.89
N TRP A 567 -7.84 2.15 -27.15
CA TRP A 567 -8.21 1.34 -25.99
C TRP A 567 -7.05 1.29 -25.00
N SER A 568 -7.32 0.90 -23.74
CA SER A 568 -6.29 0.75 -22.71
C SER A 568 -6.48 -0.52 -21.87
N VAL A 569 -5.39 -0.95 -21.22
CA VAL A 569 -5.29 -2.15 -20.39
C VAL A 569 -4.50 -1.83 -19.11
N PRO A 570 -4.95 -2.23 -17.91
CA PRO A 570 -4.20 -2.00 -16.66
C PRO A 570 -2.86 -2.75 -16.62
N LEU A 571 -1.89 -2.19 -15.91
CA LEU A 571 -0.56 -2.79 -15.71
C LEU A 571 -0.43 -3.49 -14.35
N LYS A 572 0.28 -4.62 -14.33
CA LYS A 572 0.73 -5.32 -13.11
C LYS A 572 1.75 -4.51 -12.31
N GLY A 573 2.67 -3.84 -13.02
CA GLY A 573 3.72 -2.98 -12.47
C GLY A 573 3.61 -1.53 -12.95
N GLY A 574 4.66 -0.75 -12.74
CA GLY A 574 4.69 0.66 -13.15
C GLY A 574 4.84 0.84 -14.67
N ALA A 575 4.36 1.96 -15.22
CA ALA A 575 4.53 2.29 -16.65
C ALA A 575 6.00 2.24 -17.14
N ARG A 576 6.98 2.56 -16.27
CA ARG A 576 8.41 2.49 -16.60
C ARG A 576 8.91 1.05 -16.76
N GLU A 577 8.47 0.13 -15.91
CA GLU A 577 8.80 -1.30 -15.98
C GLU A 577 8.14 -1.94 -17.21
N ALA A 578 6.86 -1.60 -17.43
CA ALA A 578 6.12 -2.03 -18.61
C ALA A 578 6.78 -1.55 -19.91
N ALA A 579 7.21 -0.29 -19.97
CA ALA A 579 7.92 0.26 -21.11
C ALA A 579 9.26 -0.44 -21.36
N ALA A 580 10.05 -0.73 -20.32
CA ALA A 580 11.29 -1.47 -20.46
C ALA A 580 11.05 -2.89 -21.00
N LYS A 581 10.14 -3.65 -20.38
CA LYS A 581 9.84 -5.04 -20.76
C LYS A 581 9.20 -5.17 -22.15
N PHE A 582 8.23 -4.32 -22.49
CA PHE A 582 7.42 -4.45 -23.71
C PHE A 582 7.84 -3.51 -24.85
N THR A 583 9.06 -2.94 -24.81
CA THR A 583 9.60 -2.06 -25.85
C THR A 583 9.60 -2.72 -27.24
N GLU A 584 9.93 -4.02 -27.34
CA GLU A 584 9.98 -4.70 -28.63
C GLU A 584 8.57 -5.10 -29.13
N VAL A 585 7.67 -5.52 -28.25
CA VAL A 585 6.24 -5.70 -28.54
C VAL A 585 5.61 -4.38 -29.07
N ALA A 586 5.90 -3.24 -28.43
CA ALA A 586 5.45 -1.91 -28.87
C ALA A 586 6.03 -1.48 -30.23
N ARG A 587 7.11 -2.11 -30.70
CA ARG A 587 7.65 -1.94 -32.05
C ARG A 587 6.94 -2.86 -33.04
N VAL A 588 6.78 -4.14 -32.71
CA VAL A 588 6.07 -5.13 -33.54
C VAL A 588 4.62 -4.70 -33.81
N LEU A 589 3.87 -4.24 -32.79
CA LEU A 589 2.52 -3.71 -32.96
C LEU A 589 2.41 -2.54 -33.93
N ARG A 590 3.40 -1.63 -33.89
CA ARG A 590 3.48 -0.45 -34.75
C ARG A 590 3.80 -0.83 -36.18
N ASP A 591 4.79 -1.72 -36.35
CA ASP A 591 5.36 -2.08 -37.63
C ASP A 591 4.41 -3.04 -38.40
N ILE A 592 3.75 -3.97 -37.70
CA ILE A 592 2.79 -4.92 -38.29
C ILE A 592 1.37 -4.34 -38.34
N ALA A 593 0.77 -4.05 -37.18
CA ALA A 593 -0.65 -3.69 -37.06
C ALA A 593 -0.94 -2.18 -37.25
N GLY A 594 0.07 -1.31 -37.22
CA GLY A 594 -0.11 0.14 -37.25
C GLY A 594 -0.61 0.73 -35.93
N THR A 595 -0.42 0.01 -34.82
CA THR A 595 -0.86 0.39 -33.47
C THR A 595 0.32 0.90 -32.66
N GLN A 596 0.23 2.14 -32.16
CA GLN A 596 1.17 2.68 -31.20
C GLN A 596 0.79 2.21 -29.79
N LEU A 597 1.77 1.70 -29.05
CA LEU A 597 1.64 1.34 -27.64
C LEU A 597 2.44 2.35 -26.80
N SER A 598 1.75 3.06 -25.90
CA SER A 598 2.33 3.94 -24.88
C SER A 598 1.96 3.45 -23.47
N PHE A 599 2.72 3.89 -22.47
CA PHE A 599 2.51 3.52 -21.06
C PHE A 599 2.42 4.78 -20.23
N GLU A 600 1.28 4.98 -19.57
CA GLU A 600 0.96 6.21 -18.83
C GLU A 600 0.32 5.83 -17.49
N GLY A 601 0.83 6.41 -16.39
CA GLY A 601 0.38 6.08 -15.03
C GLY A 601 0.54 4.57 -14.72
N ASP A 602 -0.60 3.89 -14.65
CA ASP A 602 -0.76 2.47 -14.35
C ASP A 602 -1.49 1.70 -15.47
N ALA A 603 -1.52 2.24 -16.69
CA ALA A 603 -2.15 1.63 -17.86
C ALA A 603 -1.23 1.64 -19.11
N ALA A 604 -1.44 0.63 -19.96
CA ALA A 604 -0.98 0.61 -21.34
C ALA A 604 -2.09 1.19 -22.24
N HIS A 605 -1.72 2.12 -23.12
CA HIS A 605 -2.59 2.78 -24.07
C HIS A 605 -2.23 2.36 -25.48
N PHE A 606 -3.24 1.97 -26.26
CA PHE A 606 -3.09 1.50 -27.63
C PHE A 606 -3.81 2.47 -28.55
N HIS A 607 -3.06 3.14 -29.43
CA HIS A 607 -3.57 4.13 -30.38
C HIS A 607 -3.35 3.65 -31.82
N ARG A 608 -4.44 3.34 -32.52
CA ARG A 608 -4.40 2.88 -33.91
C ARG A 608 -4.40 4.06 -34.86
N SER A 609 -3.23 4.38 -35.45
CA SER A 609 -3.04 5.64 -36.18
C SER A 609 -3.76 5.72 -37.54
N ARG A 610 -4.14 4.57 -38.12
CA ARG A 610 -4.95 4.39 -39.35
C ARG A 610 -5.43 2.93 -39.40
N GLY A 611 -6.45 2.65 -40.22
CA GLY A 611 -6.84 1.27 -40.57
C GLY A 611 -5.70 0.48 -41.23
N PRO A 612 -5.89 -0.82 -41.54
CA PRO A 612 -4.86 -1.63 -42.19
C PRO A 612 -4.37 -0.90 -43.44
N ARG A 613 -3.08 -0.58 -43.53
CA ARG A 613 -2.52 0.06 -44.72
C ARG A 613 -2.81 -0.84 -45.91
N ASP A 614 -3.48 -0.27 -46.90
CA ASP A 614 -4.08 -0.93 -48.06
C ASP A 614 -3.21 -2.11 -48.55
N ALA A 615 -3.78 -3.32 -48.50
CA ALA A 615 -3.08 -4.57 -48.77
C ALA A 615 -2.53 -4.65 -50.21
N SER A 616 -2.99 -3.77 -51.09
CA SER A 616 -2.61 -3.66 -52.49
C SER A 616 -1.20 -3.07 -52.75
N GLN A 617 -0.56 -2.41 -51.78
CA GLN A 617 0.65 -1.60 -52.06
C GLN A 617 2.01 -2.22 -51.68
N HIS A 618 2.06 -3.32 -50.92
CA HIS A 618 3.33 -3.84 -50.41
C HIS A 618 3.38 -5.37 -50.50
N GLY A 619 4.34 -5.89 -51.28
CA GLY A 619 4.72 -7.31 -51.24
C GLY A 619 5.24 -7.72 -49.85
N GLY A 620 5.41 -9.03 -49.66
CA GLY A 620 5.58 -9.67 -48.35
C GLY A 620 6.43 -8.89 -47.35
N ARG A 621 5.86 -8.62 -46.17
CA ARG A 621 6.46 -7.71 -45.20
C ARG A 621 7.50 -8.44 -44.36
N ILE A 622 8.73 -7.90 -44.35
CA ILE A 622 9.85 -8.42 -43.57
C ILE A 622 9.96 -7.63 -42.26
N TYR A 623 9.92 -8.33 -41.13
CA TYR A 623 10.04 -7.79 -39.79
C TYR A 623 11.17 -8.47 -39.02
N THR A 624 12.28 -7.76 -38.81
CA THR A 624 13.39 -8.28 -38.00
C THR A 624 13.19 -7.84 -36.55
N LEU A 625 13.17 -8.79 -35.61
CA LEU A 625 13.26 -8.50 -34.17
C LEU A 625 14.67 -7.98 -33.84
N ARG A 626 14.79 -6.89 -33.09
CA ARG A 626 16.11 -6.30 -32.73
C ARG A 626 16.86 -7.19 -31.75
N PHE A 627 16.12 -7.89 -30.90
CA PHE A 627 16.59 -8.86 -29.93
C PHE A 627 15.69 -10.10 -30.01
N PRO A 628 16.18 -11.30 -29.67
CA PRO A 628 15.39 -12.53 -29.71
C PRO A 628 14.42 -12.57 -28.50
N ASP A 629 13.37 -11.77 -28.59
CA ASP A 629 12.35 -11.54 -27.56
C ASP A 629 11.12 -12.43 -27.80
N GLU A 630 10.77 -13.26 -26.81
CA GLU A 630 9.72 -14.28 -26.92
C GLU A 630 8.32 -13.65 -27.02
N ASP A 631 8.02 -12.65 -26.17
CA ASP A 631 6.74 -11.93 -26.17
C ASP A 631 6.53 -11.22 -27.52
N ALA A 632 7.55 -10.53 -28.05
CA ALA A 632 7.52 -9.86 -29.34
C ALA A 632 7.38 -10.83 -30.52
N ALA A 633 7.98 -12.02 -30.42
CA ALA A 633 7.80 -13.07 -31.41
C ALA A 633 6.38 -13.65 -31.38
N ILE A 634 5.82 -13.96 -30.20
CA ILE A 634 4.42 -14.42 -30.04
C ILE A 634 3.46 -13.40 -30.66
N VAL A 635 3.59 -12.11 -30.30
CA VAL A 635 2.75 -11.05 -30.85
C VAL A 635 2.91 -10.94 -32.37
N GLY A 636 4.15 -11.01 -32.88
CA GLY A 636 4.42 -10.93 -34.31
C GLY A 636 3.80 -12.08 -35.11
N ILE A 637 3.92 -13.31 -34.60
CA ILE A 637 3.40 -14.54 -35.21
C ILE A 637 1.87 -14.52 -35.24
N LEU A 638 1.23 -14.17 -34.12
CA LEU A 638 -0.23 -14.06 -34.01
C LEU A 638 -0.80 -12.97 -34.92
N LEU A 639 -0.13 -11.82 -35.04
CA LEU A 639 -0.51 -10.77 -35.99
C LEU A 639 -0.35 -11.25 -37.44
N ALA A 640 0.78 -11.85 -37.80
CA ALA A 640 1.01 -12.40 -39.14
C ALA A 640 -0.03 -13.46 -39.55
N ALA A 641 -0.46 -14.30 -38.61
CA ALA A 641 -1.50 -15.31 -38.80
C ALA A 641 -2.87 -14.73 -39.23
N GLN A 642 -3.17 -13.48 -38.84
CA GLN A 642 -4.44 -12.79 -39.16
C GLN A 642 -4.43 -12.05 -40.51
N PHE A 643 -3.29 -11.97 -41.21
CA PHE A 643 -3.21 -11.26 -42.49
C PHE A 643 -3.00 -12.23 -43.65
N THR A 644 -3.82 -12.10 -44.70
CA THR A 644 -3.76 -12.93 -45.93
C THR A 644 -2.48 -12.81 -46.77
N HIS A 645 -1.53 -11.96 -46.38
CA HIS A 645 -0.24 -11.80 -47.08
C HIS A 645 0.89 -12.54 -46.36
N GLU A 646 1.88 -12.98 -47.13
CA GLU A 646 3.09 -13.60 -46.59
C GLU A 646 3.88 -12.57 -45.76
N THR A 647 4.21 -12.94 -44.53
CA THR A 647 4.94 -12.12 -43.55
C THR A 647 6.18 -12.89 -43.09
N GLU A 648 7.35 -12.29 -43.26
CA GLU A 648 8.63 -12.87 -42.84
C GLU A 648 9.08 -12.23 -41.53
N ILE A 649 9.20 -13.02 -40.46
CA ILE A 649 9.66 -12.56 -39.15
C ILE A 649 11.07 -13.12 -38.92
N ARG A 650 12.07 -12.24 -38.87
CA ARG A 650 13.49 -12.57 -38.68
C ARG A 650 13.93 -12.37 -37.24
N ASN A 651 14.99 -13.10 -36.85
CA ASN A 651 15.57 -13.10 -35.52
C ASN A 651 14.60 -13.59 -34.42
N VAL A 652 13.77 -14.58 -34.76
CA VAL A 652 12.84 -15.22 -33.83
C VAL A 652 13.62 -16.12 -32.84
N PRO A 653 13.43 -15.99 -31.51
CA PRO A 653 13.90 -16.99 -30.57
C PRO A 653 13.14 -18.29 -30.81
N TRP A 654 13.82 -19.33 -31.33
CA TRP A 654 13.22 -20.66 -31.34
C TRP A 654 13.30 -21.23 -29.91
N CYS A 655 12.16 -21.22 -29.22
CA CYS A 655 11.92 -21.92 -27.97
C CYS A 655 10.66 -22.79 -28.11
N TYR A 656 10.40 -23.65 -27.14
CA TYR A 656 9.26 -24.56 -27.18
C TYR A 656 7.91 -23.84 -27.22
N ALA A 657 7.75 -22.67 -26.56
CA ALA A 657 6.51 -21.91 -26.60
C ALA A 657 6.21 -21.36 -28.02
N ILE A 658 7.25 -20.94 -28.75
CA ILE A 658 7.16 -20.55 -30.17
C ILE A 658 6.90 -21.78 -31.05
N GLY A 659 7.50 -22.93 -30.73
CA GLY A 659 7.24 -24.21 -31.39
C GLY A 659 5.77 -24.61 -31.30
N GLU A 660 5.22 -24.72 -30.08
CA GLU A 660 3.82 -25.05 -29.82
C GLU A 660 2.85 -24.05 -30.47
N LEU A 661 3.15 -22.75 -30.44
CA LEU A 661 2.38 -21.72 -31.14
C LEU A 661 2.34 -21.99 -32.66
N CYS A 662 3.48 -22.27 -33.29
CA CYS A 662 3.56 -22.56 -34.72
C CYS A 662 2.91 -23.89 -35.10
N PHE A 663 3.01 -24.90 -34.24
CA PHE A 663 2.35 -26.19 -34.39
C PHE A 663 0.83 -26.06 -34.33
N PHE A 664 0.29 -25.31 -33.36
CA PHE A 664 -1.15 -25.01 -33.30
C PHE A 664 -1.63 -24.29 -34.57
N LEU A 665 -0.91 -23.26 -35.03
CA LEU A 665 -1.26 -22.54 -36.26
C LEU A 665 -1.26 -23.48 -37.49
N SER A 666 -0.33 -24.41 -37.55
CA SER A 666 -0.27 -25.43 -38.61
C SER A 666 -1.47 -26.38 -38.57
N VAL A 667 -1.89 -26.82 -37.37
CA VAL A 667 -3.13 -27.61 -37.17
C VAL A 667 -4.38 -26.80 -37.51
N ALA A 668 -4.36 -25.49 -37.26
CA ALA A 668 -5.41 -24.55 -37.65
C ALA A 668 -5.45 -24.23 -39.17
N GLY A 669 -4.55 -24.83 -39.96
CA GLY A 669 -4.50 -24.67 -41.43
C GLY A 669 -3.75 -23.43 -41.93
N ILE A 670 -3.01 -22.73 -41.05
CA ILE A 670 -2.14 -21.61 -41.43
C ILE A 670 -0.78 -22.15 -41.87
N GLU A 671 -0.30 -21.67 -43.02
CA GLU A 671 1.00 -22.10 -43.55
C GLU A 671 2.14 -21.36 -42.81
N VAL A 672 2.89 -22.12 -42.00
CA VAL A 672 4.10 -21.67 -41.30
C VAL A 672 5.32 -22.41 -41.86
N ARG A 673 6.30 -21.65 -42.38
CA ARG A 673 7.59 -22.16 -42.87
C ARG A 673 8.73 -21.63 -42.00
N GLY A 674 9.86 -22.34 -41.99
CA GLY A 674 11.06 -21.94 -41.25
C GLY A 674 11.09 -22.37 -39.77
N LEU A 675 10.24 -23.33 -39.37
CA LEU A 675 10.27 -23.97 -38.05
C LEU A 675 11.69 -24.42 -37.68
N GLY A 676 12.10 -24.21 -36.43
CA GLY A 676 13.47 -24.48 -35.97
C GLY A 676 14.52 -23.42 -36.33
N THR A 677 14.20 -22.46 -37.22
CA THR A 677 15.18 -21.47 -37.71
C THR A 677 15.02 -20.10 -37.04
N SER A 678 15.91 -19.17 -37.38
CA SER A 678 15.83 -17.76 -36.99
C SER A 678 14.76 -16.96 -37.72
N THR A 679 14.14 -17.52 -38.76
CA THR A 679 13.26 -16.80 -39.67
C THR A 679 12.00 -17.61 -39.94
N LEU A 680 10.87 -17.12 -39.44
CA LEU A 680 9.56 -17.70 -39.74
C LEU A 680 8.93 -16.96 -40.92
N VAL A 681 8.36 -17.71 -41.86
CA VAL A 681 7.53 -17.16 -42.94
C VAL A 681 6.12 -17.67 -42.73
N ILE A 682 5.21 -16.75 -42.43
CA ILE A 682 3.82 -17.05 -42.09
C ILE A 682 2.93 -16.47 -43.19
N ARG A 683 2.04 -17.31 -43.71
CA ARG A 683 0.99 -16.89 -44.62
C ARG A 683 -0.35 -17.06 -43.90
N GLY A 684 -0.83 -15.97 -43.32
CA GLY A 684 -2.08 -15.93 -42.58
C GLY A 684 -3.32 -16.14 -43.45
N SER A 685 -4.47 -16.23 -42.79
CA SER A 685 -5.77 -16.48 -43.42
C SER A 685 -6.82 -15.55 -42.80
N ASP A 686 -7.67 -14.94 -43.64
CA ASP A 686 -8.82 -14.16 -43.18
C ASP A 686 -9.89 -15.04 -42.50
N LYS A 687 -9.77 -16.37 -42.62
CA LYS A 687 -10.71 -17.37 -42.07
C LYS A 687 -9.96 -18.61 -41.59
N VAL A 688 -9.62 -18.65 -40.31
CA VAL A 688 -9.47 -19.91 -39.57
C VAL A 688 -10.85 -20.23 -38.99
N SER A 689 -11.43 -21.36 -39.37
CA SER A 689 -12.76 -21.76 -38.92
C SER A 689 -12.92 -23.27 -38.91
N GLY A 690 -13.17 -23.86 -37.74
CA GLY A 690 -13.46 -25.28 -37.57
C GLY A 690 -13.36 -25.70 -36.11
N ASP A 691 -13.73 -26.95 -35.81
CA ASP A 691 -13.48 -27.50 -34.48
C ASP A 691 -12.01 -27.94 -34.37
N LEU A 692 -11.24 -27.24 -33.53
CA LEU A 692 -9.82 -27.49 -33.34
C LEU A 692 -9.62 -28.25 -32.02
N ARG A 693 -8.78 -29.30 -32.04
CA ARG A 693 -8.30 -29.98 -30.83
C ARG A 693 -6.78 -30.06 -30.87
N TYR A 694 -6.13 -29.59 -29.81
CA TYR A 694 -4.67 -29.56 -29.71
C TYR A 694 -4.22 -29.92 -28.30
N THR A 695 -3.13 -30.69 -28.19
CA THR A 695 -2.52 -31.08 -26.91
C THR A 695 -1.17 -30.39 -26.77
N CYS A 696 -0.96 -29.61 -25.72
CA CYS A 696 0.35 -29.02 -25.44
C CYS A 696 1.37 -30.11 -25.07
N THR A 697 2.62 -29.92 -25.52
CA THR A 697 3.76 -30.78 -25.17
C THR A 697 4.28 -30.56 -23.75
N GLU A 698 5.10 -31.50 -23.27
CA GLU A 698 5.81 -31.46 -22.00
C GLU A 698 6.83 -30.31 -21.91
N ASP A 699 7.03 -29.77 -20.70
CA ASP A 699 7.92 -28.63 -20.45
C ASP A 699 9.39 -29.09 -20.25
N PRO A 700 10.34 -28.58 -21.05
CA PRO A 700 11.75 -28.92 -20.89
C PRO A 700 12.35 -28.38 -19.58
N THR A 701 11.80 -27.28 -19.05
CA THR A 701 12.24 -26.67 -17.79
C THR A 701 11.81 -27.51 -16.59
N ASP A 702 10.66 -28.18 -16.67
CA ASP A 702 10.17 -29.11 -15.65
C ASP A 702 11.03 -30.38 -15.58
N ALA A 703 11.27 -30.99 -16.75
CA ALA A 703 12.16 -32.14 -16.86
C ALA A 703 13.58 -31.81 -16.39
N MET A 704 14.13 -30.64 -16.77
CA MET A 704 15.43 -30.17 -16.27
C MET A 704 15.44 -29.97 -14.76
N SER A 705 14.36 -29.46 -14.16
CA SER A 705 14.27 -29.28 -12.70
C SER A 705 14.33 -30.62 -11.96
N LEU A 706 13.73 -31.68 -12.51
CA LEU A 706 13.84 -33.04 -12.00
C LEU A 706 15.25 -33.62 -12.16
N ILE A 707 15.89 -33.43 -13.32
CA ILE A 707 17.28 -33.87 -13.55
C ILE A 707 18.24 -33.21 -12.54
N VAL A 708 18.13 -31.89 -12.32
CA VAL A 708 18.98 -31.21 -11.33
C VAL A 708 18.61 -31.59 -9.88
N SER A 709 17.37 -32.01 -9.61
CA SER A 709 17.01 -32.62 -8.32
C SER A 709 17.75 -33.94 -8.07
N ALA A 710 17.92 -34.78 -9.10
CA ALA A 710 18.72 -35.99 -9.03
C ALA A 710 20.21 -35.71 -8.81
N ILE A 711 20.75 -34.69 -9.47
CA ILE A 711 22.14 -34.22 -9.27
C ILE A 711 22.34 -33.75 -7.82
N ALA A 712 21.49 -32.84 -7.33
CA ALA A 712 21.58 -32.26 -5.99
C ALA A 712 21.50 -33.32 -4.88
N THR A 713 20.72 -34.39 -5.11
CA THR A 713 20.51 -35.50 -4.15
C THR A 713 21.35 -36.75 -4.46
N LYS A 714 22.24 -36.70 -5.45
CA LYS A 714 23.08 -37.82 -5.93
C LYS A 714 22.29 -39.12 -6.13
N SER A 715 21.13 -39.01 -6.76
CA SER A 715 20.09 -40.05 -6.75
C SER A 715 19.76 -40.56 -8.15
N GLU A 716 19.38 -41.83 -8.22
CA GLU A 716 18.83 -42.43 -9.44
C GLU A 716 17.33 -42.16 -9.52
N ILE A 717 16.88 -41.46 -10.58
CA ILE A 717 15.46 -41.29 -10.89
C ILE A 717 15.20 -41.49 -12.39
N SER A 718 14.04 -42.05 -12.71
CA SER A 718 13.54 -42.13 -14.09
C SER A 718 12.53 -41.01 -14.36
N ILE A 719 12.70 -40.31 -15.47
CA ILE A 719 11.81 -39.23 -15.92
C ILE A 719 11.22 -39.64 -17.26
N SER A 720 9.94 -39.99 -17.23
CA SER A 720 9.15 -40.28 -18.42
C SER A 720 8.69 -39.01 -19.13
N ARG A 721 8.42 -39.12 -20.43
CA ARG A 721 7.89 -38.05 -21.30
C ARG A 721 8.79 -36.82 -21.39
N THR A 722 10.10 -36.98 -21.24
CA THR A 722 11.06 -35.86 -21.37
C THR A 722 11.03 -35.33 -22.81
N PRO A 723 10.81 -34.03 -23.05
CA PRO A 723 10.69 -33.46 -24.40
C PRO A 723 12.05 -33.28 -25.07
N ILE A 724 12.65 -34.40 -25.52
CA ILE A 724 13.98 -34.44 -26.15
C ILE A 724 14.08 -33.51 -27.37
N GLU A 725 12.97 -33.20 -28.06
CA GLU A 725 12.95 -32.19 -29.13
C GLU A 725 13.53 -30.84 -28.72
N TYR A 726 13.37 -30.44 -27.45
CA TYR A 726 13.79 -29.14 -26.92
C TYR A 726 14.92 -29.20 -25.90
N MET A 727 15.47 -30.39 -25.60
CA MET A 727 16.45 -30.59 -24.51
C MET A 727 17.81 -31.14 -24.96
N ARG A 728 18.05 -31.31 -26.26
CA ARG A 728 19.30 -31.96 -26.73
C ARG A 728 20.57 -31.22 -26.30
N CYS A 729 20.55 -29.89 -26.24
CA CYS A 729 21.71 -29.11 -25.80
C CYS A 729 21.92 -29.17 -24.29
N GLU A 730 20.84 -29.13 -23.53
CA GLU A 730 20.80 -29.28 -22.07
C GLU A 730 21.41 -30.63 -21.65
N LEU A 731 20.92 -31.72 -22.26
CA LEU A 731 21.35 -33.09 -21.96
C LEU A 731 22.81 -33.31 -22.40
N ALA A 732 23.20 -32.88 -23.59
CA ALA A 732 24.58 -33.02 -24.07
C ALA A 732 25.60 -32.23 -23.22
N LEU A 733 25.21 -31.06 -22.68
CA LEU A 733 26.06 -30.32 -21.73
C LEU A 733 26.18 -31.06 -20.39
N LEU A 734 25.11 -31.66 -19.87
CA LEU A 734 25.16 -32.47 -18.66
C LEU A 734 26.03 -33.73 -18.85
N GLU A 735 25.92 -34.41 -19.99
CA GLU A 735 26.80 -35.52 -20.36
C GLU A 735 28.27 -35.08 -20.48
N GLN A 736 28.53 -33.89 -21.05
CA GLN A 736 29.86 -33.29 -21.08
C GLN A 736 30.40 -32.96 -19.67
N MET A 737 29.52 -32.61 -18.73
CA MET A 737 29.85 -32.46 -17.31
C MET A 737 30.06 -33.81 -16.60
N GLY A 738 29.88 -34.95 -17.28
CA GLY A 738 30.05 -36.29 -16.70
C GLY A 738 28.78 -36.90 -16.10
N LEU A 739 27.60 -36.31 -16.31
CA LEU A 739 26.34 -36.90 -15.85
C LEU A 739 26.01 -38.17 -16.65
N GLY A 740 25.89 -39.30 -15.97
CA GLY A 740 25.38 -40.53 -16.57
C GLY A 740 23.89 -40.44 -16.88
N LEU A 741 23.54 -40.53 -18.16
CA LEU A 741 22.16 -40.59 -18.65
C LEU A 741 21.94 -41.87 -19.46
N THR A 742 20.77 -42.49 -19.28
CA THR A 742 20.31 -43.59 -20.15
C THR A 742 18.96 -43.25 -20.76
N TYR A 743 18.75 -43.67 -22.01
CA TYR A 743 17.58 -43.30 -22.82
C TYR A 743 16.83 -44.53 -23.30
N ALA A 744 15.50 -44.47 -23.24
CA ALA A 744 14.61 -45.36 -23.99
C ALA A 744 14.57 -44.96 -25.48
N SER A 745 13.75 -45.65 -26.26
CA SER A 745 13.48 -45.25 -27.66
C SER A 745 12.68 -43.95 -27.72
N GLU A 746 13.00 -43.05 -28.65
CA GLU A 746 12.20 -41.84 -28.89
C GLU A 746 10.78 -42.19 -29.38
N TYR A 747 9.79 -41.40 -28.97
CA TYR A 747 8.39 -41.53 -29.39
C TYR A 747 7.72 -40.16 -29.55
N SER A 748 6.60 -40.08 -30.28
CA SER A 748 5.88 -38.81 -30.46
C SER A 748 5.12 -38.38 -29.20
N ALA A 749 5.10 -37.07 -28.95
CA ALA A 749 4.17 -36.44 -28.01
C ALA A 749 2.72 -36.55 -28.49
N ALA A 750 1.77 -36.16 -27.63
CA ALA A 750 0.34 -36.25 -27.91
C ALA A 750 -0.14 -35.35 -29.06
N ASN A 751 0.63 -34.30 -29.42
CA ASN A 751 0.39 -33.50 -30.63
C ASN A 751 0.91 -34.16 -31.92
N GLY A 752 1.68 -35.25 -31.84
CA GLY A 752 2.30 -35.92 -32.98
C GLY A 752 3.50 -35.18 -33.60
N LEU A 753 3.88 -34.01 -33.08
CA LEU A 753 4.84 -33.09 -33.68
C LEU A 753 6.15 -32.99 -32.87
N ALA A 754 6.06 -32.95 -31.54
CA ALA A 754 7.24 -33.02 -30.68
C ALA A 754 7.69 -34.48 -30.45
N ARG A 755 8.99 -34.68 -30.22
CA ARG A 755 9.58 -35.97 -29.81
C ARG A 755 9.86 -35.98 -28.31
N LEU A 756 9.53 -37.10 -27.70
CA LEU A 756 9.73 -37.42 -26.29
C LEU A 756 10.70 -38.61 -26.15
N VAL A 757 11.29 -38.72 -24.97
CA VAL A 757 12.07 -39.88 -24.53
C VAL A 757 11.77 -40.14 -23.06
N ASP A 758 11.85 -41.39 -22.63
CA ASP A 758 11.97 -41.71 -21.21
C ASP A 758 13.46 -41.84 -20.90
N LEU A 759 13.95 -41.13 -19.88
CA LEU A 759 15.36 -41.18 -19.47
C LEU A 759 15.51 -41.56 -18.01
N THR A 760 16.67 -42.10 -17.65
CA THR A 760 17.06 -42.33 -16.25
C THR A 760 18.37 -41.61 -15.98
N VAL A 761 18.38 -40.77 -14.95
CA VAL A 761 19.57 -40.11 -14.43
C VAL A 761 20.28 -41.09 -13.51
N LEU A 762 21.56 -41.36 -13.77
CA LEU A 762 22.39 -42.22 -12.93
C LEU A 762 22.99 -41.41 -11.77
N PRO A 763 23.28 -42.04 -10.62
CA PRO A 763 23.84 -41.34 -9.46
C PRO A 763 25.28 -40.88 -9.73
N VAL A 764 25.61 -39.68 -9.26
CA VAL A 764 26.97 -39.11 -9.34
C VAL A 764 27.80 -39.64 -8.17
N GLU A 765 28.72 -40.57 -8.44
CA GLU A 765 29.56 -41.21 -7.42
C GLU A 765 30.81 -40.38 -7.06
N ALA A 766 31.42 -40.69 -5.90
CA ALA A 766 32.39 -39.80 -5.25
C ALA A 766 33.86 -40.00 -5.67
N GLU A 767 34.22 -41.09 -6.36
CA GLU A 767 35.63 -41.50 -6.54
C GLU A 767 36.11 -41.63 -8.00
N SER A 768 35.20 -41.68 -9.00
CA SER A 768 35.58 -41.66 -10.43
C SER A 768 34.61 -40.94 -11.35
N ASP A 769 33.31 -40.94 -11.03
CA ASP A 769 32.23 -40.38 -11.87
C ASP A 769 31.67 -39.09 -11.26
N SER A 770 32.57 -38.17 -10.88
CA SER A 770 32.18 -36.86 -10.33
C SER A 770 31.72 -35.92 -11.44
N LEU A 771 30.63 -35.19 -11.19
CA LEU A 771 30.19 -34.11 -12.08
C LEU A 771 31.26 -33.00 -12.11
N HIS A 772 31.69 -32.57 -13.29
CA HIS A 772 32.73 -31.57 -13.52
C HIS A 772 32.18 -30.26 -14.12
N ALA A 773 32.84 -29.14 -13.85
CA ALA A 773 32.55 -27.86 -14.48
C ALA A 773 32.81 -27.92 -16.00
N VAL A 774 31.96 -27.25 -16.78
CA VAL A 774 32.17 -27.13 -18.23
C VAL A 774 33.42 -26.29 -18.49
N ALA A 775 34.30 -26.75 -19.39
CA ALA A 775 35.56 -26.08 -19.72
C ALA A 775 35.39 -24.75 -20.49
N ASP A 776 34.23 -24.56 -21.15
CA ASP A 776 33.79 -23.30 -21.76
C ASP A 776 32.57 -22.76 -20.97
N LYS A 777 32.15 -21.53 -21.28
CA LYS A 777 31.03 -20.86 -20.63
C LYS A 777 29.68 -21.53 -20.95
N ILE A 778 28.82 -21.64 -19.95
CA ILE A 778 27.41 -21.99 -20.14
C ILE A 778 26.66 -20.71 -20.50
N HIS A 779 25.98 -20.67 -21.65
CA HIS A 779 25.21 -19.51 -22.07
C HIS A 779 24.03 -19.89 -22.96
N PRO A 780 22.92 -19.13 -22.95
CA PRO A 780 21.81 -19.43 -23.83
C PRO A 780 22.19 -19.13 -25.28
N MET A 781 21.66 -19.95 -26.19
CA MET A 781 21.91 -19.85 -27.62
C MET A 781 20.57 -19.84 -28.36
N PRO A 782 20.34 -18.90 -29.29
CA PRO A 782 19.11 -18.88 -30.06
C PRO A 782 19.07 -20.04 -31.07
N HIS A 783 17.87 -20.37 -31.56
CA HIS A 783 17.65 -21.31 -32.68
C HIS A 783 17.94 -22.79 -32.34
N GLY A 784 17.33 -23.29 -31.25
CA GLY A 784 17.47 -24.70 -30.84
C GLY A 784 18.74 -25.00 -30.05
N GLY A 785 19.47 -23.97 -29.63
CA GLY A 785 20.50 -24.09 -28.60
C GLY A 785 19.93 -23.96 -27.18
N LEU A 786 20.83 -23.87 -26.20
CA LEU A 786 20.50 -23.86 -24.77
C LEU A 786 19.47 -22.78 -24.40
N ALA A 787 18.39 -23.17 -23.73
CA ALA A 787 17.29 -22.26 -23.40
C ALA A 787 17.66 -21.25 -22.30
N VAL A 788 17.03 -20.06 -22.32
CA VAL A 788 17.22 -19.04 -21.27
C VAL A 788 16.60 -19.50 -19.94
N SER A 789 15.48 -20.23 -19.99
CA SER A 789 14.75 -20.68 -18.79
C SER A 789 15.55 -21.63 -17.90
N VAL A 790 16.52 -22.37 -18.45
CA VAL A 790 17.33 -23.34 -17.70
C VAL A 790 18.62 -22.73 -17.11
N MET A 791 18.94 -21.46 -17.38
CA MET A 791 20.15 -20.81 -16.82
C MET A 791 20.23 -20.88 -15.28
N PRO A 792 19.14 -20.69 -14.51
CA PRO A 792 19.16 -20.85 -13.05
C PRO A 792 19.45 -22.28 -12.61
N LEU A 793 18.93 -23.28 -13.33
CA LEU A 793 19.16 -24.70 -13.06
C LEU A 793 20.63 -25.10 -13.34
N PHE A 794 21.26 -24.53 -14.37
CA PHE A 794 22.70 -24.67 -14.58
C PHE A 794 23.53 -23.97 -13.50
N ALA A 795 23.07 -22.83 -12.96
CA ALA A 795 23.73 -22.19 -11.82
C ALA A 795 23.70 -23.10 -10.58
N VAL A 796 22.57 -23.76 -10.30
CA VAL A 796 22.48 -24.79 -9.24
C VAL A 796 23.36 -26.00 -9.54
N THR A 797 23.34 -26.51 -10.77
CA THR A 797 24.17 -27.65 -11.20
C THR A 797 25.66 -27.37 -10.97
N ALA A 798 26.12 -26.15 -11.29
CA ALA A 798 27.49 -25.72 -11.07
C ALA A 798 27.89 -25.55 -9.59
N VAL A 799 26.94 -25.48 -8.64
CA VAL A 799 27.25 -25.56 -7.20
C VAL A 799 27.75 -26.97 -6.83
N PHE A 800 27.20 -28.01 -7.45
CA PHE A 800 27.52 -29.41 -7.18
C PHE A 800 28.65 -29.98 -8.05
N ALA A 801 29.01 -29.31 -9.14
CA ALA A 801 30.06 -29.73 -10.06
C ALA A 801 31.47 -29.32 -9.60
N ASP A 802 32.48 -30.15 -9.85
CA ASP A 802 33.88 -29.90 -9.51
C ASP A 802 34.54 -28.88 -10.46
N GLY A 803 35.07 -27.78 -9.91
CA GLY A 803 35.70 -26.70 -10.66
C GLY A 803 34.86 -25.42 -10.71
N SER A 804 35.21 -24.51 -11.62
CA SER A 804 34.53 -23.20 -11.75
C SER A 804 33.87 -23.05 -13.12
N SER A 805 32.54 -22.93 -13.13
CA SER A 805 31.74 -22.73 -14.35
C SER A 805 31.42 -21.24 -14.54
N LEU A 806 31.74 -20.70 -15.71
CA LEU A 806 31.32 -19.36 -16.13
C LEU A 806 29.92 -19.43 -16.75
N ILE A 807 28.93 -18.73 -16.19
CA ILE A 807 27.56 -18.70 -16.69
C ILE A 807 27.21 -17.30 -17.18
N HIS A 808 26.87 -17.19 -18.46
CA HIS A 808 26.64 -15.94 -19.16
C HIS A 808 25.19 -15.83 -19.65
N ASN A 809 24.33 -15.23 -18.83
CA ASN A 809 22.95 -14.93 -19.18
C ASN A 809 22.89 -13.58 -19.93
N TRP A 810 23.22 -13.61 -21.22
CA TRP A 810 23.30 -12.41 -22.07
C TRP A 810 21.96 -11.76 -22.47
N PRO A 811 20.80 -12.45 -22.57
CA PRO A 811 19.54 -11.82 -22.99
C PRO A 811 18.97 -10.85 -21.94
N GLY A 812 18.32 -9.78 -22.42
CA GLY A 812 17.62 -8.81 -21.57
C GLY A 812 18.56 -8.09 -20.59
N GLU A 813 18.21 -8.11 -19.30
CA GLU A 813 19.02 -7.58 -18.19
C GLU A 813 19.93 -8.64 -17.55
N GLY A 814 19.95 -9.87 -18.09
CA GLY A 814 20.73 -10.98 -17.57
C GLY A 814 20.37 -11.36 -16.13
N TRP A 815 21.36 -11.29 -15.24
CA TRP A 815 21.21 -11.58 -13.81
C TRP A 815 20.85 -10.34 -12.99
N PHE A 816 20.82 -9.14 -13.57
CA PHE A 816 20.63 -7.89 -12.82
C PHE A 816 19.15 -7.57 -12.50
N THR A 817 18.22 -8.48 -12.83
CA THR A 817 16.81 -8.36 -12.40
C THR A 817 16.68 -8.56 -10.89
N GLN A 818 15.67 -7.92 -10.28
CA GLN A 818 15.45 -8.01 -8.82
C GLN A 818 15.35 -9.46 -8.32
N SER A 819 14.59 -10.31 -9.03
CA SER A 819 14.42 -11.73 -8.68
C SER A 819 15.72 -12.52 -8.82
N SER A 820 16.52 -12.24 -9.84
CA SER A 820 17.83 -12.87 -10.06
C SER A 820 18.84 -12.48 -8.97
N VAL A 821 18.87 -11.20 -8.57
CA VAL A 821 19.69 -10.74 -7.44
C VAL A 821 19.28 -11.44 -6.14
N GLN A 822 17.97 -11.56 -5.86
CA GLN A 822 17.46 -12.33 -4.71
C GLN A 822 17.89 -13.80 -4.77
N PHE A 823 17.73 -14.46 -5.92
CA PHE A 823 18.11 -15.86 -6.15
C PHE A 823 19.61 -16.12 -5.90
N LEU A 824 20.50 -15.35 -6.54
CA LEU A 824 21.94 -15.55 -6.41
C LEU A 824 22.44 -15.18 -5.00
N THR A 825 21.79 -14.22 -4.33
CA THR A 825 22.04 -13.91 -2.92
C THR A 825 21.62 -15.08 -2.01
N ALA A 826 20.48 -15.71 -2.28
CA ALA A 826 20.01 -16.88 -1.54
C ALA A 826 20.92 -18.12 -1.74
N LEU A 827 21.43 -18.36 -2.96
CA LEU A 827 22.46 -19.40 -3.20
C LEU A 827 23.73 -19.16 -2.37
N ASN A 828 24.27 -17.94 -2.40
CA ASN A 828 25.43 -17.60 -1.56
C ASN A 828 25.10 -17.69 -0.06
N ALA A 829 23.88 -17.36 0.36
CA ALA A 829 23.44 -17.54 1.74
C ALA A 829 23.44 -19.03 2.14
N LEU A 830 23.02 -19.94 1.27
CA LEU A 830 23.10 -21.40 1.48
C LEU A 830 24.54 -21.94 1.49
N GLY A 831 25.55 -21.14 1.13
CA GLY A 831 26.96 -21.55 1.12
C GLY A 831 27.51 -21.94 -0.26
N ALA A 832 26.78 -21.65 -1.34
CA ALA A 832 27.37 -21.65 -2.68
C ALA A 832 28.47 -20.57 -2.81
N SER A 833 29.25 -20.65 -3.88
CA SER A 833 30.36 -19.74 -4.17
C SER A 833 30.11 -19.08 -5.53
N VAL A 834 29.19 -18.11 -5.56
CA VAL A 834 28.80 -17.35 -6.75
C VAL A 834 29.43 -15.95 -6.71
N GLU A 835 30.37 -15.71 -7.63
CA GLU A 835 30.98 -14.41 -7.87
C GLU A 835 30.30 -13.72 -9.07
N TRP A 836 30.04 -12.41 -8.94
CA TRP A 836 29.51 -11.60 -10.03
C TRP A 836 30.65 -10.93 -10.79
N LEU A 837 30.72 -11.13 -12.11
CA LEU A 837 31.71 -10.49 -12.96
C LEU A 837 31.14 -9.21 -13.59
N ASP A 838 29.87 -9.24 -13.99
CA ASP A 838 29.07 -8.11 -14.51
C ASP A 838 27.56 -8.46 -14.50
N PRO A 839 26.64 -7.59 -14.96
CA PRO A 839 25.19 -7.87 -15.01
C PRO A 839 24.76 -9.16 -15.72
N HIS A 840 25.57 -9.70 -16.63
CA HIS A 840 25.25 -10.88 -17.44
C HIS A 840 26.09 -12.12 -17.07
N ARG A 841 27.23 -11.94 -16.41
CA ARG A 841 28.19 -13.03 -16.14
C ARG A 841 28.39 -13.28 -14.65
N ILE A 842 28.18 -14.53 -14.24
CA ILE A 842 28.54 -15.06 -12.93
C ILE A 842 29.55 -16.20 -13.06
N LEU A 843 30.41 -16.35 -12.05
CA LEU A 843 31.32 -17.48 -11.89
C LEU A 843 30.83 -18.31 -10.69
N VAL A 844 30.51 -19.58 -10.91
CA VAL A 844 30.07 -20.51 -9.86
C VAL A 844 31.18 -21.53 -9.62
N SER A 845 31.70 -21.59 -8.40
CA SER A 845 32.81 -22.47 -8.03
C SER A 845 32.36 -23.60 -7.09
N GLY A 846 32.26 -24.81 -7.62
CA GLY A 846 31.97 -26.04 -6.91
C GLY A 846 33.19 -26.97 -6.75
N PRO A 847 33.01 -28.13 -6.10
CA PRO A 847 31.76 -28.57 -5.51
C PRO A 847 31.57 -27.92 -4.12
N ARG A 848 30.36 -27.48 -3.82
CA ARG A 848 29.97 -26.95 -2.50
C ARG A 848 28.81 -27.76 -1.94
N GLN A 849 28.85 -28.00 -0.63
CA GLN A 849 27.73 -28.55 0.12
C GLN A 849 26.88 -27.38 0.64
N PRO A 850 25.64 -27.17 0.14
CA PRO A 850 24.74 -26.18 0.70
C PRO A 850 24.40 -26.52 2.17
N ARG A 851 23.98 -25.56 2.96
CA ARG A 851 23.66 -25.74 4.39
C ARG A 851 22.28 -25.22 4.75
N GLY A 852 21.64 -25.91 5.68
CA GLY A 852 20.35 -25.53 6.25
C GLY A 852 20.34 -24.10 6.79
N ARG A 853 19.44 -23.26 6.25
CA ARG A 853 19.23 -21.86 6.62
C ARG A 853 17.81 -21.40 6.25
N ILE A 854 17.40 -20.28 6.83
CA ILE A 854 16.22 -19.54 6.39
C ILE A 854 16.63 -18.60 5.24
N ILE A 855 15.91 -18.64 4.12
CA ILE A 855 16.12 -17.82 2.92
C ILE A 855 14.80 -17.26 2.39
N GLY A 856 14.85 -16.12 1.69
CA GLY A 856 13.69 -15.53 1.02
C GLY A 856 13.48 -16.08 -0.40
N CYS A 857 12.22 -16.22 -0.80
CA CYS A 857 11.82 -16.71 -2.12
C CYS A 857 11.83 -15.58 -3.19
N PRO A 858 12.53 -15.74 -4.32
CA PRO A 858 12.45 -14.83 -5.46
C PRO A 858 11.08 -14.96 -6.14
N GLN A 859 10.56 -13.86 -6.67
CA GLN A 859 9.20 -13.79 -7.23
C GLN A 859 9.11 -14.27 -8.70
N GLU A 860 9.86 -15.32 -9.04
CA GLU A 860 9.82 -16.01 -10.32
C GLU A 860 9.88 -17.53 -10.09
N ALA A 861 8.89 -18.27 -10.61
CA ALA A 861 8.71 -19.70 -10.33
C ALA A 861 9.97 -20.53 -10.55
N ILE A 862 10.70 -20.33 -11.65
CA ILE A 862 11.90 -21.10 -11.97
C ILE A 862 13.08 -20.81 -11.02
N LEU A 863 13.20 -19.58 -10.52
CA LEU A 863 14.21 -19.22 -9.52
C LEU A 863 13.85 -19.84 -8.16
N ALA A 864 12.57 -19.83 -7.80
CA ALA A 864 12.07 -20.48 -6.59
C ALA A 864 12.27 -22.01 -6.64
N THR A 865 11.89 -22.65 -7.75
CA THR A 865 12.17 -24.07 -8.03
C THR A 865 13.66 -24.37 -7.90
N SER A 866 14.53 -23.53 -8.45
CA SER A 866 15.99 -23.70 -8.36
C SER A 866 16.50 -23.66 -6.91
N LEU A 867 15.91 -22.83 -6.03
CA LEU A 867 16.24 -22.84 -4.60
C LEU A 867 15.71 -24.09 -3.88
N VAL A 868 14.51 -24.57 -4.21
CA VAL A 868 14.00 -25.86 -3.69
C VAL A 868 14.95 -27.00 -4.08
N VAL A 869 15.38 -27.05 -5.34
CA VAL A 869 16.34 -28.05 -5.83
C VAL A 869 17.69 -27.95 -5.10
N THR A 870 18.19 -26.73 -4.86
CA THR A 870 19.41 -26.51 -4.07
C THR A 870 19.25 -27.00 -2.62
N ALA A 871 18.08 -26.77 -2.02
CA ALA A 871 17.75 -27.16 -0.65
C ALA A 871 17.67 -28.68 -0.45
N LEU A 872 17.22 -29.44 -1.46
CA LEU A 872 17.25 -30.92 -1.40
C LEU A 872 18.67 -31.45 -1.18
N GLY A 873 19.67 -30.81 -1.78
CA GLY A 873 21.09 -31.16 -1.64
C GLY A 873 21.78 -30.56 -0.40
N ALA A 874 21.07 -29.86 0.48
CA ALA A 874 21.66 -29.19 1.64
C ALA A 874 21.98 -30.15 2.79
N ASP A 875 23.01 -29.81 3.57
CA ASP A 875 23.27 -30.37 4.91
C ASP A 875 22.41 -29.62 5.94
N GLY A 876 21.33 -30.26 6.40
CA GLY A 876 20.33 -29.71 7.31
C GLY A 876 19.11 -29.06 6.63
N ASP A 877 18.24 -28.47 7.44
CA ASP A 877 16.93 -27.97 7.03
C ASP A 877 17.00 -26.56 6.43
N VAL A 878 16.38 -26.37 5.26
CA VAL A 878 16.24 -25.06 4.61
C VAL A 878 14.80 -24.61 4.68
N GLU A 879 14.55 -23.44 5.26
CA GLU A 879 13.24 -22.78 5.24
C GLU A 879 13.22 -21.71 4.15
N ILE A 880 12.32 -21.86 3.18
CA ILE A 880 12.10 -20.89 2.11
C ILE A 880 10.85 -20.07 2.47
N GLN A 881 11.04 -18.79 2.76
CA GLN A 881 9.99 -17.86 3.19
C GLN A 881 9.49 -16.97 2.05
N HIS A 882 8.32 -16.36 2.22
CA HIS A 882 7.72 -15.40 1.27
C HIS A 882 7.31 -15.99 -0.10
N LEU A 883 6.76 -17.22 -0.16
CA LEU A 883 6.35 -17.83 -1.43
C LEU A 883 5.30 -17.00 -2.19
N GLY A 884 4.39 -16.32 -1.48
CA GLY A 884 3.36 -15.51 -2.12
C GLY A 884 2.48 -16.33 -3.06
N SER A 885 2.19 -15.84 -4.27
CA SER A 885 1.40 -16.59 -5.27
C SER A 885 2.13 -17.82 -5.84
N LEU A 886 3.45 -17.96 -5.61
CA LEU A 886 4.21 -19.11 -6.12
C LEU A 886 3.92 -20.40 -5.35
N SER A 887 3.26 -20.36 -4.18
CA SER A 887 2.90 -21.58 -3.43
C SER A 887 2.04 -22.53 -4.28
N THR A 888 1.02 -21.99 -4.97
CA THR A 888 0.16 -22.75 -5.89
C THR A 888 0.93 -23.30 -7.11
N GLU A 889 1.87 -22.53 -7.66
CA GLU A 889 2.65 -22.93 -8.85
C GLU A 889 3.68 -24.02 -8.51
N LEU A 890 4.28 -23.96 -7.33
CA LEU A 890 5.27 -24.93 -6.86
C LEU A 890 4.64 -26.23 -6.37
N GLU A 891 3.40 -26.23 -5.85
CA GLU A 891 2.83 -27.39 -5.14
C GLU A 891 2.84 -28.69 -5.97
N SER A 892 2.60 -28.62 -7.28
CA SER A 892 2.67 -29.81 -8.16
C SER A 892 4.10 -30.36 -8.34
N PHE A 893 5.12 -29.49 -8.29
CA PHE A 893 6.52 -29.90 -8.26
C PHE A 893 6.89 -30.47 -6.88
N LEU A 894 6.51 -29.79 -5.79
CA LEU A 894 6.73 -30.26 -4.41
C LEU A 894 6.07 -31.63 -4.17
N GLN A 895 4.84 -31.84 -4.65
CA GLN A 895 4.14 -33.12 -4.53
C GLN A 895 4.90 -34.25 -5.26
N ARG A 896 5.43 -34.01 -6.47
CA ARG A 896 6.23 -35.01 -7.19
C ARG A 896 7.56 -35.29 -6.49
N LEU A 897 8.22 -34.28 -5.91
CA LEU A 897 9.40 -34.49 -5.07
C LEU A 897 9.08 -35.34 -3.83
N ARG A 898 7.97 -35.07 -3.14
CA ARG A 898 7.49 -35.89 -2.00
C ARG A 898 7.22 -37.34 -2.41
N LEU A 899 6.64 -37.57 -3.61
CA LEU A 899 6.43 -38.92 -4.16
C LEU A 899 7.74 -39.66 -4.48
N LEU A 900 8.80 -38.92 -4.87
CA LEU A 900 10.16 -39.45 -5.04
C LEU A 900 10.91 -39.62 -3.69
N GLY A 901 10.31 -39.29 -2.55
CA GLY A 901 10.88 -39.48 -1.22
C GLY A 901 11.46 -38.23 -0.56
N ALA A 902 11.34 -37.04 -1.17
CA ALA A 902 11.77 -35.79 -0.54
C ALA A 902 10.94 -35.46 0.71
N GLN A 903 11.62 -35.08 1.80
CA GLN A 903 10.95 -34.61 3.01
C GLN A 903 10.74 -33.09 2.93
N ILE A 904 9.52 -32.68 2.57
CA ILE A 904 9.14 -31.27 2.41
C ILE A 904 7.85 -30.98 3.17
N ALA A 905 7.91 -30.12 4.19
CA ALA A 905 6.78 -29.67 4.99
C ALA A 905 6.36 -28.24 4.60
N SER A 906 5.05 -27.97 4.62
CA SER A 906 4.47 -26.63 4.60
C SER A 906 4.24 -26.15 6.04
N ALA A 907 4.61 -24.92 6.40
CA ALA A 907 4.51 -24.38 7.77
C ALA A 907 3.26 -23.50 8.02
#